data_AF-D9SU77-F1
#
_entry.id   AF-D9SU77-F1
#
_cell.length_a   1.000
_cell.length_b   1.000
_cell.length_c   1.000
_cell.angle_alpha   90.00
_cell.angle_beta   90.00
_cell.angle_gamma   90.00
#
_symmetry.space_group_name_H-M   'P 1'
#
loop_
_entity.id
_entity.type
_entity.pdbx_description
1 polymer ?
#
loop_
_entity_poly.entity_id
_entity_poly.type
_entity_poly.pdbx_seq_one_letter_code
_entity_poly.pdbx_strand_id
1 'polypeptide(L)'
;MNEIKFIKCNNIDEISSVLKYVIDDNTKKKIYPFYRTNVDVSIFEDISKHKISIINYDDFANIENLNNDDNDKKDIMTNGKKIYLDRITESETSFQDDYNAFCNIGSQNLLNTEYFKMDKVVICFDNEKFIIPALLYSILNKVPLFILDDISDLDKIDKKSFKYLVFFGNPEIFTYSFINTIENIVSSINSMRKNFSKASYGIMTGRNFNETLNLVIKTDLYNLNKFNSYVIYNSVDNLIHREIGGEKLIIDSKCSLDTFEANNKEIIGVFNIVAHGRDCCIHLSDAVICGKSNKYKHKVENESLLPGCSTDGLCYRKKFNGPNVIDASKIKSPIIFSNSCSTLKISKALVEIEYSISLNALDGYSIAYVGSSLVKGTNTWVNYLFNYLIKVGKSLGEACNIVNSCIRAQEKDFPCFKIIGDPSYRLYDEEFIDDKVRINTYTDNNGMRIEVLNNESSFVNISIGDSLIYKKYLVKQFVIDYIGSKSKCPVFYNIYPDEVNKELSIFIYSSEKLPEEFEIVVNFEEDNLFLENKFITNIENLNYINIPTQPIKNLINDVNFVAKSLIKYKNNSLYNLQYRKKFMKKKQEFYNISSNIQNSIVERLSSITNNGWYSFTENNEEEFITTDYRMQGKCYICNEDTNIQRIRHLFNEHIIREITICPNCGHIFDNDSDELKICILGESKLQKGYKYEQELFIKNTTKKTIRGVLELAQVNSKAFGIKFENARVEFILKPNEIFSYNVNVDITNPIINQDIYWLRAYGIIDGKIYVSSKNIWVKN
;
A
#
# COMPACT_ATOMS: atom_id res chain seq x y z
N MET A 1 9.27 49.84 -10.81
CA MET A 1 8.63 51.07 -10.32
C MET A 1 7.42 51.33 -11.21
N ASN A 2 6.23 50.97 -10.75
CA ASN A 2 4.95 51.40 -11.33
C ASN A 2 4.11 51.92 -10.16
N GLU A 3 3.45 53.06 -10.36
CA GLU A 3 2.75 53.85 -9.34
C GLU A 3 1.71 53.06 -8.53
N ILE A 4 1.82 53.14 -7.21
CA ILE A 4 0.82 52.66 -6.26
C ILE A 4 -0.09 53.85 -5.94
N LYS A 5 -1.38 53.77 -6.32
CA LYS A 5 -2.41 54.74 -5.92
C LYS A 5 -3.04 54.30 -4.59
N PHE A 6 -3.14 55.23 -3.64
CA PHE A 6 -3.80 55.05 -2.35
C PHE A 6 -5.13 55.80 -2.31
N ILE A 7 -6.19 55.15 -1.81
CA ILE A 7 -7.49 55.77 -1.52
C ILE A 7 -8.05 55.16 -0.22
N LYS A 8 -8.69 56.00 0.60
CA LYS A 8 -9.23 55.72 1.95
C LYS A 8 -10.75 55.88 1.93
N CYS A 9 -11.54 54.99 2.56
CA CYS A 9 -12.90 55.33 3.02
C CYS A 9 -13.44 54.37 4.11
N ASN A 10 -14.52 54.81 4.77
CA ASN A 10 -14.94 54.51 6.15
C ASN A 10 -16.38 53.95 6.28
N ASN A 11 -16.90 53.09 5.38
CA ASN A 11 -18.29 52.63 5.54
C ASN A 11 -18.54 51.12 5.32
N ILE A 12 -19.27 50.53 6.27
CA ILE A 12 -19.61 49.11 6.47
C ILE A 12 -20.89 48.70 5.71
N ASP A 13 -21.65 49.67 5.20
CA ASP A 13 -22.98 49.44 4.59
C ASP A 13 -22.96 48.70 3.24
N GLU A 14 -21.83 48.66 2.53
CA GLU A 14 -21.75 48.05 1.17
C GLU A 14 -21.59 46.52 1.19
N ILE A 15 -20.94 45.93 2.19
CA ILE A 15 -20.82 44.46 2.32
C ILE A 15 -22.19 43.81 2.62
N SER A 16 -23.07 44.53 3.33
CA SER A 16 -24.45 44.09 3.59
C SER A 16 -25.31 44.06 2.31
N SER A 17 -24.98 44.89 1.31
CA SER A 17 -25.76 45.02 0.07
C SER A 17 -25.58 43.83 -0.89
N VAL A 18 -24.37 43.28 -0.97
CA VAL A 18 -24.06 42.08 -1.79
C VAL A 18 -24.73 40.82 -1.23
N LEU A 19 -24.79 40.68 0.10
CA LEU A 19 -25.50 39.56 0.75
C LEU A 19 -27.03 39.72 0.69
N LYS A 20 -27.55 40.95 0.63
CA LYS A 20 -28.99 41.23 0.42
C LYS A 20 -29.46 40.98 -1.01
N TYR A 21 -28.61 41.20 -2.02
CA TYR A 21 -28.97 41.03 -3.43
C TYR A 21 -29.14 39.57 -3.89
N VAL A 22 -28.53 38.63 -3.17
CA VAL A 22 -28.68 37.17 -3.42
C VAL A 22 -30.07 36.66 -3.02
N ILE A 23 -30.89 37.46 -2.33
CA ILE A 23 -32.10 37.01 -1.62
C ILE A 23 -33.43 37.52 -2.23
N ASP A 24 -33.44 38.50 -3.13
CA ASP A 24 -34.70 39.07 -3.64
C ASP A 24 -34.78 39.11 -5.16
N ASP A 25 -35.60 38.23 -5.76
CA ASP A 25 -36.55 38.71 -6.79
C ASP A 25 -37.78 37.79 -6.94
N ASN A 26 -38.94 38.43 -7.08
CA ASN A 26 -40.28 37.82 -6.98
C ASN A 26 -40.79 37.29 -8.33
N THR A 27 -41.05 35.99 -8.47
CA THR A 27 -42.21 35.54 -9.28
C THR A 27 -42.86 34.26 -8.76
N LYS A 28 -44.18 34.34 -8.55
CA LYS A 28 -45.07 33.27 -8.11
C LYS A 28 -45.19 32.16 -9.17
N LYS A 29 -44.93 30.90 -8.80
CA LYS A 29 -45.77 29.72 -9.18
C LYS A 29 -45.41 28.47 -8.36
N LYS A 30 -46.46 27.75 -7.94
CA LYS A 30 -46.44 26.54 -7.10
C LYS A 30 -45.60 25.40 -7.70
N ILE A 31 -44.94 24.56 -6.86
CA ILE A 31 -45.27 23.13 -6.62
C ILE A 31 -44.20 22.36 -5.74
N TYR A 32 -44.70 21.64 -4.71
CA TYR A 32 -44.24 20.50 -3.85
C TYR A 32 -43.04 20.57 -2.85
N PRO A 33 -43.11 19.82 -1.71
CA PRO A 33 -42.44 20.15 -0.45
C PRO A 33 -41.24 19.25 -0.14
N PHE A 34 -40.11 19.80 0.28
CA PHE A 34 -39.13 19.01 1.05
C PHE A 34 -38.42 19.85 2.14
N TYR A 35 -38.59 19.34 3.37
CA TYR A 35 -37.93 19.61 4.65
C TYR A 35 -37.67 21.05 5.13
N ARG A 36 -38.43 21.42 6.17
CA ARG A 36 -38.17 22.52 7.10
C ARG A 36 -36.95 22.21 7.96
N THR A 37 -35.89 23.01 7.83
CA THR A 37 -35.04 23.36 8.97
C THR A 37 -34.98 24.89 9.02
N ASN A 38 -35.35 25.46 10.17
CA ASN A 38 -35.23 26.89 10.40
C ASN A 38 -33.73 27.17 10.65
N VAL A 39 -33.01 27.66 9.64
CA VAL A 39 -31.71 28.27 9.87
C VAL A 39 -31.97 29.71 10.31
N ASP A 40 -31.50 30.04 11.50
CA ASP A 40 -31.67 31.36 12.09
C ASP A 40 -30.77 32.37 11.36
N VAL A 41 -31.37 33.42 10.81
CA VAL A 41 -30.68 34.48 10.05
C VAL A 41 -29.78 35.34 10.97
N SER A 42 -29.96 35.21 12.29
CA SER A 42 -29.11 35.83 13.31
C SER A 42 -27.62 35.47 13.20
N ILE A 43 -27.27 34.32 12.58
CA ILE A 43 -25.87 33.92 12.33
C ILE A 43 -25.16 34.91 11.37
N PHE A 44 -25.89 35.54 10.46
CA PHE A 44 -25.32 36.52 9.52
C PHE A 44 -25.25 37.93 10.10
N GLU A 45 -26.06 38.26 11.10
CA GLU A 45 -25.98 39.54 11.83
C GLU A 45 -24.74 39.60 12.74
N ASP A 46 -24.25 38.46 13.26
CA ASP A 46 -23.02 38.43 14.07
C ASP A 46 -21.72 38.48 13.25
N ILE A 47 -21.74 38.06 11.98
CA ILE A 47 -20.60 38.21 11.06
C ILE A 47 -20.32 39.71 10.78
N SER A 48 -21.34 40.57 10.83
CA SER A 48 -21.20 42.02 10.65
C SER A 48 -20.43 42.73 11.78
N LYS A 49 -20.19 42.04 12.91
CA LYS A 49 -19.48 42.58 14.09
C LYS A 49 -18.01 42.17 14.15
N HIS A 50 -17.49 41.41 13.19
CA HIS A 50 -16.12 40.89 13.24
C HIS A 50 -15.23 41.57 12.19
N LYS A 51 -14.18 42.27 12.65
CA LYS A 51 -13.15 42.86 11.78
C LYS A 51 -12.32 41.74 11.12
N ILE A 52 -12.23 41.74 9.80
CA ILE A 52 -11.47 40.78 9.00
C ILE A 52 -10.16 41.42 8.53
N SER A 53 -9.06 40.70 8.63
CA SER A 53 -7.72 41.14 8.23
C SER A 53 -7.19 40.35 7.02
N ILE A 54 -6.66 41.05 6.01
CA ILE A 54 -5.97 40.50 4.83
C ILE A 54 -4.47 40.85 4.99
N ILE A 55 -3.57 39.90 4.73
CA ILE A 55 -2.12 40.00 5.04
C ILE A 55 -1.30 40.24 3.76
N ASN A 56 -0.31 41.14 3.84
CA ASN A 56 0.76 41.33 2.85
C ASN A 56 2.14 41.09 3.50
N TYR A 57 3.14 40.62 2.72
CA TYR A 57 4.30 39.87 3.22
C TYR A 57 5.53 40.71 3.68
N ASP A 58 5.49 42.04 3.69
CA ASP A 58 6.70 42.87 3.89
C ASP A 58 6.93 43.42 5.33
N ASP A 59 6.05 43.20 6.30
CA ASP A 59 6.16 43.82 7.65
C ASP A 59 6.38 42.81 8.81
N PHE A 60 7.39 41.94 8.73
CA PHE A 60 7.83 41.10 9.85
C PHE A 60 9.25 41.45 10.32
N ALA A 61 9.41 42.63 10.93
CA ALA A 61 10.50 42.90 11.87
C ALA A 61 10.13 44.02 12.86
N ASN A 62 10.11 43.67 14.15
CA ASN A 62 9.99 44.52 15.35
C ASN A 62 8.59 45.05 15.71
N ILE A 63 8.12 44.74 16.93
CA ILE A 63 7.91 45.69 18.05
C ILE A 63 7.12 45.01 19.19
N GLU A 64 7.60 45.23 20.43
CA GLU A 64 6.95 44.95 21.71
C GLU A 64 6.09 46.14 22.21
N ASN A 65 5.11 45.81 23.07
CA ASN A 65 4.43 46.63 24.09
C ASN A 65 3.42 47.73 23.65
N LEU A 66 2.13 47.56 24.00
CA LEU A 66 1.46 48.31 25.10
C LEU A 66 -0.06 47.99 25.25
N ASN A 67 -0.49 48.19 26.49
CA ASN A 67 -1.74 47.93 27.22
C ASN A 67 -3.05 48.62 26.80
N ASN A 68 -4.14 47.99 27.27
CA ASN A 68 -5.32 48.50 28.03
C ASN A 68 -6.64 48.99 27.38
N ASP A 69 -7.71 48.40 27.96
CA ASP A 69 -9.00 48.94 28.43
C ASP A 69 -10.28 48.97 27.55
N ASP A 70 -11.19 48.04 27.92
CA ASP A 70 -12.57 48.17 28.44
C ASP A 70 -13.81 48.61 27.64
N ASN A 71 -14.85 47.75 27.79
CA ASN A 71 -16.32 47.96 27.87
C ASN A 71 -17.03 48.67 26.68
N ASP A 72 -18.24 48.31 26.22
CA ASP A 72 -19.46 48.06 26.98
C ASP A 72 -20.62 47.44 26.12
N LYS A 73 -21.68 46.97 26.78
CA LYS A 73 -22.90 46.29 26.25
C LYS A 73 -23.94 47.22 25.60
N LYS A 74 -24.85 46.65 24.77
CA LYS A 74 -26.32 46.77 24.93
C LYS A 74 -27.17 45.97 23.91
N ASP A 75 -28.20 45.30 24.45
CA ASP A 75 -29.32 44.63 23.77
C ASP A 75 -30.32 45.62 23.16
N ILE A 76 -30.94 45.27 22.00
CA ILE A 76 -32.34 45.63 21.68
C ILE A 76 -32.99 44.49 20.84
N MET A 77 -34.22 44.16 21.23
CA MET A 77 -35.13 43.13 20.70
C MET A 77 -36.02 43.56 19.51
N THR A 78 -36.53 42.54 18.80
CA THR A 78 -37.78 42.41 17.99
C THR A 78 -37.73 42.90 16.53
N ASN A 79 -38.09 42.12 15.51
CA ASN A 79 -39.45 41.65 15.20
C ASN A 79 -39.42 40.72 13.98
N GLY A 80 -40.31 39.73 13.96
CA GLY A 80 -40.31 38.65 12.97
C GLY A 80 -40.66 39.05 11.54
N LYS A 81 -40.06 38.32 10.58
CA LYS A 81 -40.53 38.14 9.20
C LYS A 81 -39.97 36.83 8.62
N LYS A 82 -40.84 36.07 7.94
CA LYS A 82 -40.51 34.87 7.16
C LYS A 82 -40.18 35.27 5.73
N ILE A 83 -39.10 34.72 5.15
CA ILE A 83 -38.76 34.90 3.72
C ILE A 83 -38.31 33.56 3.13
N TYR A 84 -38.71 33.30 1.88
CA TYR A 84 -38.48 32.09 1.08
C TYR A 84 -37.33 32.35 0.09
N LEU A 85 -36.46 31.36 -0.19
CA LEU A 85 -35.44 31.43 -1.25
C LEU A 85 -35.92 30.68 -2.50
N ASP A 86 -36.00 31.38 -3.63
CA ASP A 86 -36.25 30.84 -4.98
C ASP A 86 -35.08 31.22 -5.93
N ARG A 87 -34.93 30.44 -7.01
CA ARG A 87 -33.88 30.46 -8.07
C ARG A 87 -33.26 31.82 -8.44
N ILE A 88 -31.94 31.81 -8.63
CA ILE A 88 -31.19 32.80 -9.42
C ILE A 88 -31.14 32.34 -10.89
N THR A 89 -31.63 33.15 -11.82
CA THR A 89 -31.43 32.98 -13.27
C THR A 89 -30.44 33.98 -13.82
N GLU A 90 -29.68 33.51 -14.82
CA GLU A 90 -28.58 34.17 -15.53
C GLU A 90 -28.86 35.62 -15.96
N SER A 91 -28.06 36.55 -15.48
CA SER A 91 -27.73 37.79 -16.19
C SER A 91 -26.24 38.08 -16.03
N GLU A 92 -25.45 37.77 -17.07
CA GLU A 92 -23.99 37.96 -17.13
C GLU A 92 -23.55 39.44 -17.26
N THR A 93 -24.45 40.42 -17.08
CA THR A 93 -24.17 41.83 -17.45
C THR A 93 -24.10 42.83 -16.31
N SER A 94 -24.22 42.43 -15.03
CA SER A 94 -23.96 43.34 -13.88
C SER A 94 -22.69 43.01 -13.08
N PHE A 95 -22.05 41.86 -13.36
CA PHE A 95 -20.98 41.33 -12.52
C PHE A 95 -19.68 42.16 -12.59
N GLN A 96 -19.44 42.90 -13.68
CA GLN A 96 -18.23 43.71 -13.85
C GLN A 96 -18.25 44.95 -12.94
N ASP A 97 -19.43 45.54 -12.69
CA ASP A 97 -19.56 46.73 -11.84
C ASP A 97 -19.52 46.35 -10.34
N ASP A 98 -20.08 45.20 -9.97
CA ASP A 98 -19.98 44.64 -8.61
C ASP A 98 -18.58 44.11 -8.29
N TYR A 99 -17.87 43.53 -9.28
CA TYR A 99 -16.46 43.13 -9.17
C TYR A 99 -15.55 44.35 -8.96
N ASN A 100 -15.79 45.44 -9.70
CA ASN A 100 -15.07 46.70 -9.52
C ASN A 100 -15.37 47.33 -8.15
N ALA A 101 -16.61 47.24 -7.64
CA ALA A 101 -16.95 47.68 -6.28
C ALA A 101 -16.26 46.84 -5.20
N PHE A 102 -16.14 45.52 -5.39
CA PHE A 102 -15.43 44.61 -4.49
C PHE A 102 -13.91 44.81 -4.50
N CYS A 103 -13.31 45.10 -5.67
CA CYS A 103 -11.88 45.38 -5.81
C CYS A 103 -11.46 46.77 -5.27
N ASN A 104 -12.42 47.67 -5.03
CA ASN A 104 -12.18 49.04 -4.55
C ASN A 104 -12.07 49.17 -3.02
N ILE A 105 -12.08 48.06 -2.26
CA ILE A 105 -12.20 48.06 -0.79
C ILE A 105 -11.03 47.29 -0.15
N GLY A 106 -9.98 48.00 0.29
CA GLY A 106 -9.01 47.38 1.22
C GLY A 106 -7.69 48.13 1.47
N SER A 107 -7.58 48.83 2.60
CA SER A 107 -6.30 48.98 3.34
C SER A 107 -6.49 49.55 4.76
N GLN A 108 -6.20 48.75 5.80
CA GLN A 108 -5.20 48.99 6.88
C GLN A 108 -5.51 48.25 8.21
N ASN A 109 -4.46 47.57 8.71
CA ASN A 109 -4.05 47.24 10.08
C ASN A 109 -5.03 46.61 11.09
N LEU A 110 -4.75 45.35 11.47
CA LEU A 110 -4.51 44.92 12.87
C LEU A 110 -4.19 43.42 12.95
N LEU A 111 -2.97 43.10 13.40
CA LEU A 111 -2.56 41.79 13.89
C LEU A 111 -3.33 41.47 15.17
N ASN A 112 -4.30 40.55 15.10
CA ASN A 112 -4.67 39.74 16.25
C ASN A 112 -4.67 38.27 15.80
N THR A 113 -3.48 37.65 15.90
CA THR A 113 -3.23 36.25 15.56
C THR A 113 -3.95 35.26 16.48
N GLU A 114 -4.69 35.73 17.49
CA GLU A 114 -5.42 34.90 18.45
C GLU A 114 -6.68 34.22 17.88
N TYR A 115 -7.16 34.61 16.68
CA TYR A 115 -8.45 34.13 16.15
C TYR A 115 -8.38 33.08 15.03
N PHE A 116 -7.22 32.81 14.44
CA PHE A 116 -7.10 31.89 13.31
C PHE A 116 -6.71 30.48 13.76
N LYS A 117 -7.36 29.46 13.18
CA LYS A 117 -6.89 28.07 13.28
C LYS A 117 -5.61 27.94 12.45
N MET A 118 -4.45 28.03 13.13
CA MET A 118 -3.12 28.00 12.50
C MET A 118 -2.77 26.66 11.83
N ASP A 119 -3.61 25.63 11.95
CA ASP A 119 -3.36 24.32 11.35
C ASP A 119 -3.88 24.18 9.92
N LYS A 120 -4.57 25.19 9.36
CA LYS A 120 -5.16 25.14 8.02
C LYS A 120 -4.83 26.39 7.22
N VAL A 121 -4.74 26.27 5.90
CA VAL A 121 -4.55 27.39 4.98
C VAL A 121 -5.37 27.21 3.71
N VAL A 122 -5.93 28.31 3.20
CA VAL A 122 -6.61 28.39 1.90
C VAL A 122 -5.66 29.02 0.90
N ILE A 123 -5.54 28.41 -0.27
CA ILE A 123 -4.71 28.89 -1.37
C ILE A 123 -5.58 28.94 -2.62
N CYS A 124 -5.77 30.13 -3.17
CA CYS A 124 -6.52 30.35 -4.41
C CYS A 124 -5.54 30.76 -5.52
N PHE A 125 -5.71 30.20 -6.71
CA PHE A 125 -4.93 30.58 -7.87
C PHE A 125 -5.71 31.60 -8.72
N ASP A 126 -5.03 32.68 -9.12
CA ASP A 126 -5.57 33.93 -9.68
C ASP A 126 -6.55 33.69 -10.83
N ASN A 127 -7.80 33.56 -10.43
CA ASN A 127 -8.95 33.49 -11.31
C ASN A 127 -10.03 34.29 -10.63
N GLU A 128 -10.34 35.47 -11.17
CA GLU A 128 -11.30 36.43 -10.62
C GLU A 128 -12.59 35.77 -10.11
N LYS A 129 -13.05 34.70 -10.78
CA LYS A 129 -14.25 33.96 -10.41
C LYS A 129 -14.10 33.11 -9.15
N PHE A 130 -12.94 32.49 -8.91
CA PHE A 130 -12.74 31.52 -7.82
C PHE A 130 -12.20 32.13 -6.52
N ILE A 131 -11.86 33.42 -6.52
CA ILE A 131 -11.47 34.17 -5.31
C ILE A 131 -12.66 34.27 -4.34
N ILE A 132 -13.87 34.53 -4.83
CA ILE A 132 -15.05 34.73 -3.97
C ILE A 132 -15.38 33.47 -3.15
N PRO A 133 -15.49 32.24 -3.72
CA PRO A 133 -15.74 31.05 -2.92
C PRO A 133 -14.60 30.75 -1.94
N ALA A 134 -13.35 31.02 -2.32
CA ALA A 134 -12.20 30.85 -1.44
C ALA A 134 -12.24 31.82 -0.24
N LEU A 135 -12.60 33.08 -0.49
CA LEU A 135 -12.78 34.10 0.55
C LEU A 135 -13.93 33.74 1.49
N LEU A 136 -15.09 33.36 0.95
CA LEU A 136 -16.23 32.92 1.77
C LEU A 136 -15.82 31.75 2.67
N TYR A 137 -15.15 30.75 2.10
CA TYR A 137 -14.69 29.60 2.85
C TYR A 137 -13.69 29.97 3.95
N SER A 138 -12.73 30.85 3.65
CA SER A 138 -11.76 31.41 4.61
C SER A 138 -12.45 32.12 5.78
N ILE A 139 -13.49 32.92 5.50
CA ILE A 139 -14.29 33.62 6.53
C ILE A 139 -15.05 32.62 7.40
N LEU A 140 -15.81 31.71 6.79
CA LEU A 140 -16.63 30.72 7.52
C LEU A 140 -15.78 29.84 8.43
N ASN A 141 -14.59 29.46 7.99
CA ASN A 141 -13.71 28.55 8.73
C ASN A 141 -12.69 29.27 9.62
N LYS A 142 -12.59 30.60 9.56
CA LYS A 142 -11.56 31.42 10.22
C LYS A 142 -10.14 30.91 9.91
N VAL A 143 -9.81 30.87 8.61
CA VAL A 143 -8.55 30.33 8.05
C VAL A 143 -7.89 31.37 7.16
N PRO A 144 -6.55 31.55 7.17
CA PRO A 144 -5.87 32.46 6.25
C PRO A 144 -6.06 32.07 4.78
N LEU A 145 -6.20 33.08 3.91
CA LEU A 145 -6.28 32.95 2.45
C LEU A 145 -5.06 33.58 1.79
N PHE A 146 -4.41 32.83 0.90
CA PHE A 146 -3.38 33.31 -0.02
C PHE A 146 -3.91 33.27 -1.45
N ILE A 147 -3.73 34.35 -2.19
CA ILE A 147 -4.02 34.43 -3.62
C ILE A 147 -2.69 34.42 -4.35
N LEU A 148 -2.50 33.48 -5.26
CA LEU A 148 -1.26 33.27 -6.00
C LEU A 148 -1.52 33.27 -7.50
N ASP A 149 -0.63 33.87 -8.27
CA ASP A 149 -0.75 33.88 -9.74
C ASP A 149 -0.25 32.55 -10.33
N ASP A 150 0.81 31.98 -9.75
CA ASP A 150 1.43 30.75 -10.23
C ASP A 150 1.70 29.74 -9.10
N ILE A 151 1.75 28.46 -9.44
CA ILE A 151 2.05 27.39 -8.47
C ILE A 151 3.46 27.48 -7.88
N SER A 152 4.41 28.08 -8.61
CA SER A 152 5.77 28.34 -8.13
C SER A 152 5.80 29.34 -6.96
N ASP A 153 4.79 30.21 -6.84
CA ASP A 153 4.67 31.14 -5.72
C ASP A 153 4.31 30.46 -4.41
N LEU A 154 3.89 29.19 -4.45
CA LEU A 154 3.64 28.43 -3.24
C LEU A 154 4.85 28.48 -2.30
N ASP A 155 6.08 28.41 -2.81
CA ASP A 155 7.29 28.40 -1.98
C ASP A 155 7.51 29.66 -1.14
N LYS A 156 6.78 30.75 -1.42
CA LYS A 156 6.75 31.98 -0.60
C LYS A 156 5.93 31.82 0.68
N ILE A 157 5.03 30.84 0.73
CA ILE A 157 4.20 30.57 1.92
C ILE A 157 5.02 29.76 2.92
N ASP A 158 5.03 30.16 4.20
CA ASP A 158 5.57 29.30 5.27
C ASP A 158 4.63 28.12 5.56
N LYS A 159 4.75 27.08 4.73
CA LYS A 159 3.90 25.90 4.80
C LYS A 159 4.20 25.00 6.00
N LYS A 160 5.31 25.23 6.71
CA LYS A 160 5.74 24.36 7.82
C LYS A 160 4.81 24.40 9.01
N SER A 161 3.90 25.37 9.06
CA SER A 161 2.94 25.57 10.15
C SER A 161 1.56 24.93 9.90
N PHE A 162 1.16 24.71 8.63
CA PHE A 162 -0.19 24.21 8.29
C PHE A 162 -0.31 22.68 8.14
N LYS A 163 -1.21 22.04 8.86
CA LYS A 163 -1.59 20.63 8.72
C LYS A 163 -2.46 20.36 7.49
N TYR A 164 -3.29 21.32 7.08
CA TYR A 164 -4.22 21.15 5.97
C TYR A 164 -4.08 22.28 4.95
N LEU A 165 -3.92 21.92 3.68
CA LEU A 165 -3.84 22.86 2.56
C LEU A 165 -5.08 22.70 1.69
N VAL A 166 -5.86 23.77 1.51
CA VAL A 166 -7.08 23.77 0.71
C VAL A 166 -6.87 24.62 -0.53
N PHE A 167 -6.91 23.98 -1.70
CA PHE A 167 -6.65 24.64 -2.97
C PHE A 167 -7.94 25.00 -3.70
N PHE A 168 -8.07 26.25 -4.13
CA PHE A 168 -9.17 26.77 -4.94
C PHE A 168 -8.66 27.22 -6.30
N GLY A 169 -9.51 27.08 -7.32
CA GLY A 169 -9.21 27.55 -8.67
C GLY A 169 -10.13 26.90 -9.71
N ASN A 170 -9.98 27.32 -10.96
CA ASN A 170 -10.71 26.70 -12.07
C ASN A 170 -10.27 25.23 -12.22
N PRO A 171 -11.21 24.26 -12.41
CA PRO A 171 -10.86 22.86 -12.59
C PRO A 171 -9.74 22.63 -13.60
N GLU A 172 -9.68 23.39 -14.69
CA GLU A 172 -8.68 23.29 -15.77
C GLU A 172 -7.23 23.49 -15.32
N ILE A 173 -6.99 24.28 -14.28
CA ILE A 173 -5.63 24.53 -13.78
C ILE A 173 -5.05 23.30 -13.07
N PHE A 174 -5.93 22.48 -12.48
CA PHE A 174 -5.57 21.28 -11.72
C PHE A 174 -5.23 20.12 -12.67
N THR A 175 -4.27 20.36 -13.56
CA THR A 175 -3.66 19.35 -14.42
C THR A 175 -2.93 18.30 -13.60
N TYR A 176 -2.63 17.15 -14.20
CA TYR A 176 -1.82 16.13 -13.54
C TYR A 176 -0.45 16.68 -13.10
N SER A 177 0.17 17.55 -13.91
CA SER A 177 1.44 18.21 -13.55
C SER A 177 1.28 19.10 -12.31
N PHE A 178 0.17 19.85 -12.23
CA PHE A 178 -0.13 20.72 -11.12
C PHE A 178 -0.32 19.96 -9.81
N ILE A 179 -1.11 18.88 -9.86
CA ILE A 179 -1.32 17.96 -8.72
C ILE A 179 0.01 17.30 -8.32
N ASN A 180 0.82 16.90 -9.31
CA ASN A 180 2.26 16.63 -9.26
C ASN A 180 3.02 17.52 -8.27
N THR A 181 2.99 18.81 -8.58
CA THR A 181 3.71 19.84 -7.83
C THR A 181 3.17 19.99 -6.41
N ILE A 182 1.84 19.96 -6.22
CA ILE A 182 1.22 19.99 -4.88
C ILE A 182 1.74 18.82 -4.03
N GLU A 183 1.78 17.61 -4.58
CA GLU A 183 2.23 16.41 -3.86
C GLU A 183 3.70 16.47 -3.46
N ASN A 184 4.55 16.98 -4.36
CA ASN A 184 5.96 17.18 -4.07
C ASN A 184 6.14 18.19 -2.93
N ILE A 185 5.38 19.28 -2.93
CA ILE A 185 5.37 20.29 -1.87
C ILE A 185 4.91 19.67 -0.55
N VAL A 186 3.79 18.95 -0.54
CA VAL A 186 3.25 18.29 0.67
C VAL A 186 4.22 17.24 1.21
N SER A 187 4.86 16.46 0.33
CA SER A 187 5.90 15.51 0.72
C SER A 187 7.13 16.20 1.32
N SER A 188 7.54 17.33 0.74
CA SER A 188 8.64 18.16 1.26
C SER A 188 8.32 18.69 2.66
N ILE A 189 7.12 19.24 2.88
CA ILE A 189 6.65 19.67 4.20
C ILE A 189 6.71 18.51 5.21
N ASN A 190 6.24 17.33 4.81
CA ASN A 190 6.25 16.14 5.66
C ASN A 190 7.66 15.68 6.01
N SER A 191 8.62 15.78 5.09
CA SER A 191 10.02 15.42 5.37
C SER A 191 10.71 16.40 6.33
N MET A 192 10.31 17.68 6.33
CA MET A 192 10.87 18.71 7.19
C MET A 192 10.27 18.70 8.61
N ARG A 193 9.03 18.23 8.76
CA ARG A 193 8.34 18.16 10.06
C ARG A 193 8.84 16.95 10.85
N LYS A 194 9.71 17.20 11.83
CA LYS A 194 10.19 16.16 12.76
C LYS A 194 9.22 15.84 13.90
N ASN A 195 8.26 16.73 14.22
CA ASN A 195 7.42 16.68 15.43
C ASN A 195 5.91 16.94 15.20
N PHE A 196 5.41 16.90 13.96
CA PHE A 196 4.02 17.26 13.65
C PHE A 196 3.32 16.24 12.75
N SER A 197 1.99 16.14 12.87
CA SER A 197 1.16 15.33 11.97
C SER A 197 1.39 15.70 10.50
N LYS A 198 1.39 14.69 9.62
CA LYS A 198 1.60 14.87 8.18
C LYS A 198 0.59 15.87 7.60
N ALA A 199 1.12 16.83 6.84
CA ALA A 199 0.34 17.72 6.00
C ALA A 199 -0.53 16.92 5.02
N SER A 200 -1.77 17.36 4.86
CA SER A 200 -2.74 16.81 3.92
C SER A 200 -3.28 17.92 3.03
N TYR A 201 -3.76 17.59 1.84
CA TYR A 201 -4.35 18.58 0.95
C TYR A 201 -5.67 18.09 0.33
N GLY A 202 -6.48 19.05 -0.10
CA GLY A 202 -7.67 18.81 -0.89
C GLY A 202 -7.92 19.99 -1.83
N ILE A 203 -8.65 19.73 -2.91
CA ILE A 203 -8.96 20.71 -3.93
C ILE A 203 -10.45 21.03 -3.85
N MET A 204 -10.80 22.27 -3.50
CA MET A 204 -12.17 22.76 -3.49
C MET A 204 -12.49 23.43 -4.82
N THR A 205 -13.00 22.63 -5.76
CA THR A 205 -13.41 23.07 -7.09
C THR A 205 -14.70 22.37 -7.53
N GLY A 206 -15.57 23.13 -8.18
CA GLY A 206 -16.69 22.63 -8.98
C GLY A 206 -16.40 22.78 -10.48
N ARG A 207 -17.42 22.51 -11.30
CA ARG A 207 -17.35 22.71 -12.77
C ARG A 207 -17.22 24.17 -13.16
N ASN A 208 -17.73 25.05 -12.32
CA ASN A 208 -17.76 26.49 -12.50
C ASN A 208 -17.82 27.18 -11.13
N PHE A 209 -17.93 28.51 -11.16
CA PHE A 209 -18.10 29.35 -9.99
C PHE A 209 -19.24 28.90 -9.06
N ASN A 210 -20.45 28.74 -9.60
CA ASN A 210 -21.64 28.42 -8.81
C ASN A 210 -21.52 27.07 -8.11
N GLU A 211 -21.01 26.04 -8.78
CA GLU A 211 -20.85 24.72 -8.14
C GLU A 211 -19.73 24.73 -7.10
N THR A 212 -18.71 25.57 -7.26
CA THR A 212 -17.67 25.77 -6.24
C THR A 212 -18.23 26.50 -5.02
N LEU A 213 -19.04 27.53 -5.23
CA LEU A 213 -19.73 28.24 -4.16
C LEU A 213 -20.70 27.31 -3.41
N ASN A 214 -21.48 26.51 -4.14
CA ASN A 214 -22.34 25.47 -3.56
C ASN A 214 -21.54 24.46 -2.74
N LEU A 215 -20.36 24.06 -3.20
CA LEU A 215 -19.48 23.15 -2.47
C LEU A 215 -19.05 23.75 -1.12
N VAL A 216 -18.69 25.03 -1.08
CA VAL A 216 -18.33 25.77 0.14
C VAL A 216 -19.52 25.81 1.11
N ILE A 217 -20.69 26.24 0.64
CA ILE A 217 -21.90 26.35 1.47
C ILE A 217 -22.32 24.98 2.01
N LYS A 218 -22.34 23.94 1.16
CA LYS A 218 -22.64 22.59 1.61
C LYS A 218 -21.65 22.12 2.67
N THR A 219 -20.35 22.34 2.48
CA THR A 219 -19.33 21.92 3.46
C THR A 219 -19.63 22.49 4.84
N ASP A 220 -20.00 23.77 4.92
CA ASP A 220 -20.38 24.42 6.18
C ASP A 220 -21.68 23.85 6.77
N LEU A 221 -22.72 23.67 5.96
CA LEU A 221 -23.99 23.06 6.40
C LEU A 221 -23.81 21.62 6.90
N TYR A 222 -22.94 20.84 6.26
CA TYR A 222 -22.64 19.47 6.67
C TYR A 222 -21.77 19.41 7.94
N ASN A 223 -21.01 20.45 8.27
CA ASN A 223 -20.33 20.54 9.58
C ASN A 223 -21.33 20.69 10.75
N LEU A 224 -22.52 21.21 10.49
CA LEU A 224 -23.58 21.37 11.50
C LEU A 224 -24.39 20.08 11.74
N ASN A 225 -24.25 19.07 10.88
CA ASN A 225 -25.06 17.85 10.91
C ASN A 225 -24.20 16.60 11.09
N LYS A 226 -24.60 15.71 12.01
CA LYS A 226 -23.93 14.42 12.23
C LYS A 226 -24.65 13.30 11.48
N PHE A 227 -23.89 12.48 10.75
CA PHE A 227 -24.41 11.32 10.02
C PHE A 227 -23.70 10.05 10.47
N ASN A 228 -24.46 9.08 11.00
CA ASN A 228 -23.91 7.86 11.61
C ASN A 228 -24.04 6.61 10.73
N SER A 229 -24.27 6.79 9.43
CA SER A 229 -24.52 5.71 8.48
C SER A 229 -23.42 5.63 7.42
N TYR A 230 -23.09 4.42 6.98
CA TYR A 230 -22.05 4.19 5.98
C TYR A 230 -22.33 2.92 5.21
N VAL A 231 -22.05 2.93 3.90
CA VAL A 231 -22.31 1.78 3.03
C VAL A 231 -21.05 1.44 2.25
N ILE A 232 -20.77 0.15 2.07
CA ILE A 232 -19.67 -0.35 1.24
C ILE A 232 -20.26 -1.25 0.14
N TYR A 233 -20.31 -0.72 -1.07
CA TYR A 233 -20.63 -1.49 -2.28
C TYR A 233 -19.37 -2.20 -2.78
N ASN A 234 -19.43 -3.52 -2.98
CA ASN A 234 -18.29 -4.28 -3.47
C ASN A 234 -18.68 -5.17 -4.65
N SER A 235 -18.33 -4.75 -5.86
CA SER A 235 -18.62 -5.52 -7.08
C SER A 235 -17.50 -6.49 -7.48
N VAL A 236 -16.38 -6.51 -6.76
CA VAL A 236 -15.18 -7.26 -7.15
C VAL A 236 -15.03 -8.56 -6.36
N ASP A 237 -15.45 -8.57 -5.08
CA ASP A 237 -15.45 -9.80 -4.28
C ASP A 237 -16.86 -10.41 -4.16
N ASN A 238 -16.96 -11.72 -4.38
CA ASN A 238 -18.15 -12.53 -4.09
C ASN A 238 -18.36 -12.75 -2.58
N LEU A 239 -18.10 -11.75 -1.73
CA LEU A 239 -18.45 -11.84 -0.32
C LEU A 239 -19.99 -11.95 -0.20
N ILE A 240 -20.52 -12.52 0.87
CA ILE A 240 -21.98 -12.64 1.03
C ILE A 240 -22.50 -11.28 1.53
N HIS A 241 -23.61 -10.79 0.97
CA HIS A 241 -24.30 -9.60 1.48
C HIS A 241 -24.60 -9.76 2.97
N ARG A 242 -24.19 -8.81 3.81
CA ARG A 242 -24.44 -8.85 5.26
C ARG A 242 -24.73 -7.45 5.79
N GLU A 243 -25.80 -7.35 6.58
CA GLU A 243 -26.03 -6.22 7.49
C GLU A 243 -25.39 -6.60 8.83
N ILE A 244 -24.46 -5.78 9.32
CA ILE A 244 -23.91 -5.96 10.67
C ILE A 244 -24.71 -5.07 11.63
N GLY A 245 -25.28 -5.68 12.67
CA GLY A 245 -26.17 -5.00 13.62
C GLY A 245 -25.46 -3.96 14.50
N GLY A 246 -26.18 -2.88 14.82
CA GLY A 246 -25.78 -1.82 15.75
C GLY A 246 -25.47 -0.49 15.07
N GLU A 247 -24.82 -0.54 13.90
CA GLU A 247 -24.50 0.60 13.04
C GLU A 247 -24.55 0.10 11.60
N LYS A 248 -25.23 0.81 10.70
CA LYS A 248 -25.71 0.27 9.42
C LYS A 248 -24.59 0.10 8.37
N LEU A 249 -23.52 -0.65 8.66
CA LEU A 249 -22.55 -1.11 7.67
C LEU A 249 -23.24 -2.11 6.74
N ILE A 250 -23.57 -1.66 5.54
CA ILE A 250 -24.12 -2.54 4.51
C ILE A 250 -22.99 -2.91 3.56
N ILE A 251 -22.61 -4.18 3.57
CA ILE A 251 -21.71 -4.74 2.56
C ILE A 251 -22.58 -5.40 1.51
N ASP A 252 -22.73 -4.73 0.38
CA ASP A 252 -23.49 -5.25 -0.75
C ASP A 252 -22.55 -5.76 -1.84
N SER A 253 -22.45 -7.09 -1.90
CA SER A 253 -21.67 -7.80 -2.91
C SER A 253 -22.42 -8.03 -4.22
N LYS A 254 -23.75 -7.96 -4.18
CA LYS A 254 -24.54 -7.93 -5.42
C LYS A 254 -24.31 -6.61 -6.11
N CYS A 255 -24.17 -5.53 -5.35
CA CYS A 255 -23.94 -4.18 -5.87
C CYS A 255 -24.95 -3.90 -6.98
N SER A 256 -26.24 -4.03 -6.66
CA SER A 256 -27.36 -3.93 -7.61
C SER A 256 -28.04 -2.55 -7.56
N LEU A 257 -28.85 -2.24 -8.56
CA LEU A 257 -29.69 -1.03 -8.56
C LEU A 257 -30.65 -1.02 -7.36
N ASP A 258 -31.35 -2.13 -7.11
CA ASP A 258 -32.35 -2.22 -6.04
C ASP A 258 -31.75 -1.92 -4.65
N THR A 259 -30.57 -2.46 -4.38
CA THR A 259 -29.84 -2.23 -3.14
C THR A 259 -29.24 -0.82 -3.07
N PHE A 260 -28.82 -0.24 -4.21
CA PHE A 260 -28.47 1.17 -4.28
C PHE A 260 -29.67 2.06 -3.90
N GLU A 261 -30.82 1.87 -4.55
CA GLU A 261 -32.02 2.67 -4.30
C GLU A 261 -32.55 2.50 -2.88
N ALA A 262 -32.50 1.29 -2.32
CA ALA A 262 -32.92 1.02 -0.94
C ALA A 262 -32.07 1.79 0.09
N ASN A 263 -30.75 1.83 -0.11
CA ASN A 263 -29.83 2.50 0.81
C ASN A 263 -29.81 4.01 0.61
N ASN A 264 -30.01 4.49 -0.62
CA ASN A 264 -29.97 5.89 -1.00
C ASN A 264 -31.29 6.66 -0.71
N LYS A 265 -32.19 6.08 0.10
CA LYS A 265 -33.43 6.75 0.56
C LYS A 265 -33.11 7.89 1.54
N GLU A 266 -32.14 7.68 2.41
CA GLU A 266 -31.67 8.62 3.43
C GLU A 266 -30.26 9.13 3.10
N ILE A 267 -29.81 10.18 3.80
CA ILE A 267 -28.43 10.62 3.69
C ILE A 267 -27.53 9.64 4.43
N ILE A 268 -26.56 9.07 3.71
CA ILE A 268 -25.54 8.18 4.23
C ILE A 268 -24.30 9.02 4.53
N GLY A 269 -23.73 8.93 5.74
CA GLY A 269 -22.51 9.67 6.10
C GLY A 269 -21.31 9.40 5.18
N VAL A 270 -21.06 8.12 4.85
CA VAL A 270 -20.00 7.75 3.88
C VAL A 270 -20.51 6.71 2.87
N PHE A 271 -20.45 7.06 1.58
CA PHE A 271 -20.65 6.12 0.47
C PHE A 271 -19.29 5.58 0.01
N ASN A 272 -19.04 4.29 0.26
CA ASN A 272 -17.84 3.61 -0.20
C ASN A 272 -18.18 2.65 -1.35
N ILE A 273 -17.32 2.60 -2.36
CA ILE A 273 -17.48 1.65 -3.47
C ILE A 273 -16.16 1.02 -3.89
N VAL A 274 -16.19 -0.28 -4.17
CA VAL A 274 -15.12 -1.09 -4.75
C VAL A 274 -15.63 -1.65 -6.06
N ALA A 275 -15.15 -1.10 -7.17
CA ALA A 275 -15.66 -1.45 -8.48
C ALA A 275 -14.71 -1.09 -9.61
N HIS A 276 -14.92 -1.72 -10.77
CA HIS A 276 -14.35 -1.20 -12.00
C HIS A 276 -15.04 0.10 -12.41
N GLY A 277 -14.27 1.01 -12.97
CA GLY A 277 -14.76 2.33 -13.34
C GLY A 277 -13.79 3.04 -14.28
N ARG A 278 -14.23 4.22 -14.68
CA ARG A 278 -13.55 5.18 -15.55
C ARG A 278 -13.89 6.58 -15.03
N ASP A 279 -13.28 7.59 -15.63
CA ASP A 279 -13.60 8.99 -15.37
C ASP A 279 -15.10 9.32 -15.54
N CYS A 280 -15.78 8.66 -16.48
CA CYS A 280 -17.20 8.91 -16.75
C CYS A 280 -18.20 8.03 -16.00
N CYS A 281 -17.77 6.91 -15.40
CA CYS A 281 -18.71 5.97 -14.80
C CYS A 281 -18.09 4.95 -13.84
N ILE A 282 -18.89 4.41 -12.92
CA ILE A 282 -18.56 3.24 -12.10
C ILE A 282 -19.55 2.12 -12.38
N HIS A 283 -19.03 0.90 -12.56
CA HIS A 283 -19.84 -0.28 -12.88
C HIS A 283 -20.38 -0.94 -11.62
N LEU A 284 -21.69 -1.17 -11.61
CA LEU A 284 -22.39 -2.05 -10.68
C LEU A 284 -22.70 -3.38 -11.39
N SER A 285 -23.34 -4.35 -10.72
CA SER A 285 -23.62 -5.66 -11.35
C SER A 285 -24.66 -5.56 -12.48
N ASP A 286 -25.74 -4.83 -12.22
CA ASP A 286 -26.88 -4.64 -13.12
C ASP A 286 -27.12 -3.16 -13.50
N ALA A 287 -26.28 -2.24 -13.02
CA ALA A 287 -26.40 -0.81 -13.26
C ALA A 287 -25.04 -0.11 -13.46
N VAL A 288 -25.10 1.21 -13.70
CA VAL A 288 -23.93 2.08 -13.81
C VAL A 288 -24.18 3.39 -13.08
N ILE A 289 -23.20 3.84 -12.28
CA ILE A 289 -23.17 5.21 -11.76
C ILE A 289 -22.54 6.09 -12.85
N CYS A 290 -23.26 7.10 -13.29
CA CYS A 290 -22.95 7.94 -14.44
C CYS A 290 -22.48 9.32 -14.02
N GLY A 291 -21.38 9.77 -14.61
CA GLY A 291 -20.83 11.11 -14.42
C GLY A 291 -21.39 12.18 -15.36
N LYS A 292 -22.28 11.83 -16.28
CA LYS A 292 -22.94 12.81 -17.16
C LYS A 292 -23.80 13.76 -16.30
N SER A 293 -23.44 15.04 -16.30
CA SER A 293 -24.24 16.06 -15.63
C SER A 293 -25.54 16.33 -16.40
N ASN A 294 -26.66 16.39 -15.68
CA ASN A 294 -27.95 16.78 -16.23
C ASN A 294 -28.16 18.30 -16.22
N LYS A 295 -27.30 19.07 -15.53
CA LYS A 295 -27.42 20.53 -15.40
C LYS A 295 -26.80 21.27 -16.58
N TYR A 296 -25.74 20.73 -17.17
CA TYR A 296 -24.92 21.42 -18.16
C TYR A 296 -25.17 20.86 -19.56
N LYS A 297 -25.49 21.75 -20.49
CA LYS A 297 -25.53 21.42 -21.92
C LYS A 297 -24.11 21.34 -22.44
N HIS A 298 -23.82 20.31 -23.24
CA HIS A 298 -22.53 20.12 -23.88
C HIS A 298 -22.15 21.35 -24.72
N LYS A 299 -21.07 22.03 -24.36
CA LYS A 299 -20.29 22.84 -25.31
C LYS A 299 -19.28 21.88 -25.93
N VAL A 300 -19.52 21.48 -27.17
CA VAL A 300 -18.60 20.59 -27.89
C VAL A 300 -17.39 21.41 -28.30
N GLU A 301 -16.36 21.44 -27.47
CA GLU A 301 -15.07 22.04 -27.84
C GLU A 301 -14.18 21.02 -28.55
N ASN A 302 -14.27 19.73 -28.19
CA ASN A 302 -13.51 18.66 -28.83
C ASN A 302 -14.33 17.36 -28.96
N GLU A 303 -14.80 17.05 -30.16
CA GLU A 303 -15.57 15.83 -30.46
C GLU A 303 -14.83 14.53 -30.09
N SER A 304 -13.49 14.52 -30.08
CA SER A 304 -12.70 13.32 -29.79
C SER A 304 -12.73 12.89 -28.31
N LEU A 305 -13.14 13.78 -27.40
CA LEU A 305 -13.25 13.53 -25.96
C LEU A 305 -14.69 13.22 -25.53
N LEU A 306 -15.61 13.10 -26.48
CA LEU A 306 -17.00 12.79 -26.16
C LEU A 306 -17.18 11.28 -25.98
N PRO A 307 -17.75 10.81 -24.85
CA PRO A 307 -18.10 9.41 -24.70
C PRO A 307 -19.23 9.05 -25.67
N GLY A 308 -19.38 7.77 -26.02
CA GLY A 308 -20.40 7.33 -26.99
C GLY A 308 -21.84 7.74 -26.67
N CYS A 309 -22.17 8.00 -25.39
CA CYS A 309 -23.49 8.48 -24.95
C CYS A 309 -23.78 9.96 -25.28
N SER A 310 -22.79 10.70 -25.77
CA SER A 310 -22.96 12.05 -26.29
C SER A 310 -23.75 12.08 -27.61
N THR A 311 -23.60 11.03 -28.43
CA THR A 311 -24.14 10.96 -29.79
C THR A 311 -25.62 10.63 -29.84
N ASP A 312 -26.05 9.60 -29.11
CA ASP A 312 -27.43 9.07 -29.16
C ASP A 312 -28.19 9.24 -27.82
N GLY A 313 -27.53 9.80 -26.80
CA GLY A 313 -28.09 9.95 -25.46
C GLY A 313 -28.20 8.64 -24.67
N LEU A 314 -27.72 7.52 -25.21
CA LEU A 314 -27.82 6.19 -24.61
C LEU A 314 -26.51 5.77 -23.97
N CYS A 315 -26.58 4.96 -22.92
CA CYS A 315 -25.38 4.37 -22.33
C CYS A 315 -24.73 3.42 -23.35
N TYR A 316 -23.40 3.51 -23.50
CA TYR A 316 -22.63 2.63 -24.40
C TYR A 316 -22.80 1.14 -24.04
N ARG A 317 -23.15 0.83 -22.79
CA ARG A 317 -23.59 -0.49 -22.37
C ARG A 317 -25.10 -0.58 -22.55
N LYS A 318 -25.56 -0.99 -23.73
CA LYS A 318 -26.99 -1.09 -24.09
C LYS A 318 -27.86 -1.77 -23.03
N LYS A 319 -27.32 -2.78 -22.33
CA LYS A 319 -28.00 -3.50 -21.23
C LYS A 319 -28.37 -2.61 -20.03
N PHE A 320 -27.80 -1.41 -19.93
CA PHE A 320 -28.03 -0.46 -18.85
C PHE A 320 -28.79 0.79 -19.29
N ASN A 321 -29.34 0.82 -20.51
CA ASN A 321 -30.17 1.93 -20.94
C ASN A 321 -31.46 2.00 -20.07
N GLY A 322 -31.91 3.22 -19.77
CA GLY A 322 -33.14 3.45 -18.99
C GLY A 322 -32.88 3.48 -17.47
N PRO A 323 -33.65 2.73 -16.65
CA PRO A 323 -33.64 2.85 -15.18
C PRO A 323 -32.29 2.42 -14.55
N ASN A 324 -31.47 1.69 -15.29
CA ASN A 324 -30.20 1.14 -14.82
C ASN A 324 -29.02 2.14 -14.88
N VAL A 325 -29.30 3.42 -15.12
CA VAL A 325 -28.33 4.51 -15.06
C VAL A 325 -28.61 5.36 -13.82
N ILE A 326 -27.69 5.31 -12.86
CA ILE A 326 -27.73 6.11 -11.64
C ILE A 326 -26.94 7.39 -11.90
N ASP A 327 -27.57 8.55 -11.76
CA ASP A 327 -26.86 9.83 -11.79
C ASP A 327 -26.02 10.00 -10.51
N ALA A 328 -24.72 10.24 -10.65
CA ALA A 328 -23.81 10.41 -9.51
C ALA A 328 -24.23 11.56 -8.56
N SER A 329 -24.88 12.61 -9.07
CA SER A 329 -25.41 13.71 -8.25
C SER A 329 -26.52 13.27 -7.28
N LYS A 330 -27.17 12.13 -7.55
CA LYS A 330 -28.23 11.58 -6.70
C LYS A 330 -27.70 10.77 -5.52
N ILE A 331 -26.40 10.52 -5.43
CA ILE A 331 -25.81 9.82 -4.28
C ILE A 331 -25.95 10.73 -3.06
N LYS A 332 -26.78 10.34 -2.10
CA LYS A 332 -27.08 11.11 -0.89
C LYS A 332 -26.02 10.85 0.17
N SER A 333 -24.81 11.36 -0.05
CA SER A 333 -23.73 11.23 0.93
C SER A 333 -22.78 12.42 0.88
N PRO A 334 -22.37 12.99 2.04
CA PRO A 334 -21.38 14.05 2.06
C PRO A 334 -20.01 13.56 1.57
N ILE A 335 -19.63 12.33 1.91
CA ILE A 335 -18.33 11.75 1.56
C ILE A 335 -18.53 10.57 0.62
N ILE A 336 -17.93 10.64 -0.56
CA ILE A 336 -17.80 9.50 -1.46
C ILE A 336 -16.35 9.01 -1.46
N PHE A 337 -16.15 7.74 -1.14
CA PHE A 337 -14.87 7.04 -1.29
C PHE A 337 -14.95 5.99 -2.41
N SER A 338 -14.31 6.30 -3.54
CA SER A 338 -14.34 5.51 -4.77
C SER A 338 -13.03 4.77 -4.97
N ASN A 339 -12.99 3.50 -4.54
CA ASN A 339 -11.90 2.57 -4.85
C ASN A 339 -12.12 1.95 -6.23
N SER A 340 -11.89 2.77 -7.24
CA SER A 340 -12.10 2.46 -8.64
C SER A 340 -11.08 3.18 -9.51
N CYS A 341 -10.79 2.65 -10.70
CA CYS A 341 -9.76 3.16 -11.57
C CYS A 341 -10.16 4.51 -12.18
N SER A 342 -9.27 5.50 -12.09
CA SER A 342 -9.37 6.79 -12.79
C SER A 342 -10.69 7.55 -12.59
N THR A 343 -11.37 7.38 -11.44
CA THR A 343 -12.64 8.06 -11.15
C THR A 343 -12.47 9.47 -10.61
N LEU A 344 -11.23 9.93 -10.37
CA LEU A 344 -10.92 11.30 -9.97
C LEU A 344 -10.02 11.96 -11.02
N LYS A 345 -10.66 12.70 -11.93
CA LYS A 345 -10.02 13.60 -12.89
C LYS A 345 -10.71 14.95 -12.82
N ILE A 346 -9.93 15.97 -12.47
CA ILE A 346 -10.43 17.35 -12.26
C ILE A 346 -10.40 18.14 -13.57
N SER A 347 -9.27 18.05 -14.28
CA SER A 347 -9.03 18.67 -15.60
C SER A 347 -8.73 17.59 -16.66
N LYS A 348 -8.36 18.03 -17.88
CA LYS A 348 -7.78 17.25 -19.01
C LYS A 348 -7.85 15.72 -18.79
N ALA A 349 -9.02 15.15 -19.07
CA ALA A 349 -9.32 13.73 -18.90
C ALA A 349 -9.52 13.05 -20.26
N LEU A 350 -9.91 11.77 -20.26
CA LEU A 350 -10.29 11.07 -21.50
C LEU A 350 -11.68 11.48 -21.97
N VAL A 351 -12.49 12.01 -21.06
CA VAL A 351 -13.79 12.59 -21.35
C VAL A 351 -13.84 14.07 -20.96
N GLU A 352 -14.73 14.81 -21.61
CA GLU A 352 -15.03 16.19 -21.24
C GLU A 352 -15.51 16.32 -19.79
N ILE A 353 -15.29 17.51 -19.21
CA ILE A 353 -15.56 17.75 -17.79
C ILE A 353 -17.00 17.39 -17.43
N GLU A 354 -17.99 17.68 -18.30
CA GLU A 354 -19.43 17.36 -18.20
C GLU A 354 -19.73 15.91 -17.85
N TYR A 355 -18.80 15.00 -18.16
CA TYR A 355 -18.94 13.57 -17.91
C TYR A 355 -18.14 13.10 -16.69
N SER A 356 -17.35 13.95 -16.04
CA SER A 356 -16.60 13.60 -14.83
C SER A 356 -17.53 13.13 -13.71
N ILE A 357 -17.36 11.88 -13.29
CA ILE A 357 -18.15 11.29 -12.20
C ILE A 357 -17.92 11.99 -10.86
N SER A 358 -16.67 12.38 -10.60
CA SER A 358 -16.30 13.09 -9.37
C SER A 358 -16.98 14.44 -9.25
N LEU A 359 -16.98 15.24 -10.33
CA LEU A 359 -17.63 16.55 -10.33
C LEU A 359 -19.15 16.43 -10.34
N ASN A 360 -19.72 15.47 -11.07
CA ASN A 360 -21.18 15.25 -11.05
C ASN A 360 -21.68 14.84 -9.65
N ALA A 361 -20.92 14.04 -8.91
CA ALA A 361 -21.26 13.76 -7.52
C ALA A 361 -21.29 15.02 -6.64
N LEU A 362 -20.31 15.92 -6.85
CA LEU A 362 -20.21 17.20 -6.13
C LEU A 362 -21.26 18.22 -6.56
N ASP A 363 -21.85 18.11 -7.76
CA ASP A 363 -23.02 18.91 -8.15
C ASP A 363 -24.27 18.57 -7.31
N GLY A 364 -24.26 17.41 -6.63
CA GLY A 364 -25.33 16.85 -5.82
C GLY A 364 -25.16 17.07 -4.31
N TYR A 365 -25.33 16.00 -3.53
CA TYR A 365 -25.26 16.04 -2.06
C TYR A 365 -23.83 16.05 -1.52
N SER A 366 -22.85 15.58 -2.29
CA SER A 366 -21.50 15.37 -1.77
C SER A 366 -20.74 16.68 -1.57
N ILE A 367 -19.94 16.72 -0.51
CA ILE A 367 -18.97 17.78 -0.22
C ILE A 367 -17.54 17.32 -0.45
N ALA A 368 -17.34 16.00 -0.53
CA ALA A 368 -16.06 15.42 -0.78
C ALA A 368 -16.17 14.20 -1.70
N TYR A 369 -15.25 14.11 -2.65
CA TYR A 369 -15.03 12.95 -3.48
C TYR A 369 -13.57 12.53 -3.36
N VAL A 370 -13.36 11.31 -2.84
CA VAL A 370 -12.06 10.68 -2.72
C VAL A 370 -11.99 9.54 -3.73
N GLY A 371 -11.03 9.59 -4.63
CA GLY A 371 -10.91 8.60 -5.71
C GLY A 371 -9.51 8.52 -6.27
N SER A 372 -9.30 7.57 -7.19
CA SER A 372 -8.01 7.39 -7.85
C SER A 372 -7.96 8.17 -9.16
N SER A 373 -6.82 8.83 -9.41
CA SER A 373 -6.53 9.48 -10.69
C SER A 373 -5.86 8.56 -11.72
N LEU A 374 -5.59 7.30 -11.35
CA LEU A 374 -4.80 6.34 -12.14
C LEU A 374 -5.47 4.95 -12.13
N VAL A 375 -4.91 4.01 -12.90
CA VAL A 375 -5.35 2.61 -12.94
C VAL A 375 -4.68 1.86 -11.79
N LYS A 376 -5.48 1.22 -10.94
CA LYS A 376 -5.01 0.63 -9.68
C LYS A 376 -5.68 -0.71 -9.37
N GLY A 377 -5.16 -1.45 -8.40
CA GLY A 377 -5.80 -2.66 -7.89
C GLY A 377 -6.99 -2.34 -6.97
N THR A 378 -8.12 -3.00 -7.17
CA THR A 378 -9.35 -2.79 -6.37
C THR A 378 -9.40 -3.75 -5.19
N ASN A 379 -8.54 -3.55 -4.18
CA ASN A 379 -8.55 -4.34 -2.95
C ASN A 379 -9.56 -3.77 -1.93
N THR A 380 -10.48 -4.60 -1.45
CA THR A 380 -11.60 -4.18 -0.56
C THR A 380 -11.16 -3.70 0.82
N TRP A 381 -10.03 -4.20 1.34
CA TRP A 381 -9.49 -3.77 2.64
C TRP A 381 -9.28 -2.25 2.71
N VAL A 382 -9.01 -1.61 1.57
CA VAL A 382 -8.81 -0.16 1.46
C VAL A 382 -10.06 0.60 1.93
N ASN A 383 -11.24 0.15 1.53
CA ASN A 383 -12.51 0.81 1.89
C ASN A 383 -12.86 0.56 3.35
N TYR A 384 -12.59 -0.63 3.87
CA TYR A 384 -12.76 -0.91 5.29
C TYR A 384 -11.85 0.00 6.13
N LEU A 385 -10.56 0.09 5.77
CA LEU A 385 -9.62 0.95 6.48
C LEU A 385 -10.06 2.41 6.41
N PHE A 386 -10.38 2.93 5.22
CA PHE A 386 -10.86 4.31 5.07
C PHE A 386 -12.09 4.57 5.95
N ASN A 387 -13.10 3.71 5.86
CA ASN A 387 -14.32 3.84 6.64
C ASN A 387 -14.06 3.84 8.16
N TYR A 388 -13.22 2.93 8.65
CA TYR A 388 -12.87 2.91 10.07
C TYR A 388 -12.07 4.14 10.51
N LEU A 389 -11.16 4.63 9.67
CA LEU A 389 -10.41 5.86 9.97
C LEU A 389 -11.34 7.06 10.11
N ILE A 390 -12.32 7.21 9.20
CA ILE A 390 -13.35 8.25 9.33
C ILE A 390 -14.16 8.05 10.60
N LYS A 391 -14.59 6.82 10.90
CA LYS A 391 -15.38 6.49 12.08
C LYS A 391 -14.68 6.83 13.40
N VAL A 392 -13.37 6.59 13.49
CA VAL A 392 -12.56 6.99 14.66
C VAL A 392 -12.15 8.46 14.62
N GLY A 393 -12.88 9.29 13.86
CA GLY A 393 -12.74 10.74 13.86
C GLY A 393 -11.58 11.30 13.05
N LYS A 394 -10.84 10.50 12.28
CA LYS A 394 -9.79 11.05 11.40
C LYS A 394 -10.41 11.95 10.34
N SER A 395 -9.73 13.05 10.04
CA SER A 395 -10.09 13.90 8.91
C SER A 395 -9.94 13.16 7.58
N LEU A 396 -10.63 13.64 6.53
CA LEU A 396 -10.50 13.10 5.18
C LEU A 396 -9.04 13.03 4.71
N GLY A 397 -8.25 14.07 5.00
CA GLY A 397 -6.84 14.16 4.69
C GLY A 397 -6.00 13.10 5.40
N GLU A 398 -6.19 12.94 6.71
CA GLU A 398 -5.49 11.92 7.51
C GLU A 398 -5.85 10.51 7.04
N ALA A 399 -7.14 10.23 6.84
CA ALA A 399 -7.60 8.92 6.38
C ALA A 399 -7.02 8.59 5.00
N CYS A 400 -7.03 9.54 4.06
CA CYS A 400 -6.45 9.38 2.73
C CYS A 400 -4.92 9.16 2.79
N ASN A 401 -4.21 9.93 3.62
CA ASN A 401 -2.77 9.80 3.81
C ASN A 401 -2.38 8.43 4.41
N ILE A 402 -3.11 7.96 5.41
CA ILE A 402 -2.89 6.65 6.02
C ILE A 402 -3.14 5.56 4.98
N VAL A 403 -4.27 5.59 4.28
CA VAL A 403 -4.59 4.61 3.23
C VAL A 403 -3.51 4.57 2.16
N ASN A 404 -3.09 5.72 1.63
CA ASN A 404 -2.03 5.82 0.63
C ASN A 404 -0.68 5.29 1.16
N SER A 405 -0.36 5.56 2.43
CA SER A 405 0.86 5.05 3.07
C SER A 405 0.83 3.54 3.22
N CYS A 406 -0.31 2.97 3.63
CA CYS A 406 -0.49 1.52 3.73
C CYS A 406 -0.42 0.83 2.36
N ILE A 407 -0.96 1.46 1.30
CA ILE A 407 -0.80 0.97 -0.08
C ILE A 407 0.67 0.94 -0.49
N ARG A 408 1.40 2.03 -0.24
CA ARG A 408 2.83 2.12 -0.53
C ARG A 408 3.62 1.04 0.21
N ALA A 409 3.34 0.83 1.49
CA ALA A 409 4.02 -0.17 2.32
C ALA A 409 3.83 -1.62 1.82
N GLN A 410 2.78 -1.90 1.06
CA GLN A 410 2.54 -3.23 0.47
C GLN A 410 3.31 -3.47 -0.83
N GLU A 411 3.91 -2.44 -1.45
CA GLU A 411 4.72 -2.52 -2.68
C GLU A 411 4.02 -3.18 -3.88
N LYS A 412 2.69 -3.17 -3.88
CA LYS A 412 1.86 -3.78 -4.95
C LYS A 412 1.13 -2.79 -5.83
N ASP A 413 0.87 -1.63 -5.27
CA ASP A 413 0.10 -0.57 -5.88
C ASP A 413 0.69 0.74 -5.39
N PHE A 414 0.32 1.84 -6.05
CA PHE A 414 0.90 3.14 -5.78
C PHE A 414 -0.13 4.05 -5.07
N PRO A 415 0.34 5.00 -4.22
CA PRO A 415 -0.55 5.92 -3.51
C PRO A 415 -1.26 6.85 -4.49
N CYS A 416 -2.55 6.65 -4.69
CA CYS A 416 -3.30 7.26 -5.79
C CYS A 416 -4.60 7.93 -5.39
N PHE A 417 -5.02 7.80 -4.13
CA PHE A 417 -6.23 8.48 -3.66
C PHE A 417 -5.95 9.97 -3.47
N LYS A 418 -6.83 10.80 -4.02
CA LYS A 418 -6.80 12.27 -3.93
C LYS A 418 -8.16 12.75 -3.43
N ILE A 419 -8.23 14.00 -2.98
CA ILE A 419 -9.43 14.60 -2.40
C ILE A 419 -9.87 15.80 -3.25
N ILE A 420 -11.10 15.77 -3.75
CA ILE A 420 -11.82 16.98 -4.14
C ILE A 420 -12.77 17.30 -2.97
N GLY A 421 -12.56 18.43 -2.30
CA GLY A 421 -13.22 18.80 -1.04
C GLY A 421 -12.24 19.26 0.03
N ASP A 422 -12.76 19.52 1.23
CA ASP A 422 -11.98 19.97 2.39
C ASP A 422 -11.22 18.80 3.05
N PRO A 423 -9.88 18.78 3.05
CA PRO A 423 -9.10 17.71 3.66
C PRO A 423 -9.20 17.68 5.20
N SER A 424 -9.61 18.78 5.84
CA SER A 424 -9.77 18.86 7.29
C SER A 424 -11.16 18.41 7.75
N TYR A 425 -12.11 18.19 6.83
CA TYR A 425 -13.47 17.76 7.17
C TYR A 425 -13.42 16.46 7.98
N ARG A 426 -14.19 16.44 9.07
CA ARG A 426 -14.39 15.29 9.94
C ARG A 426 -15.87 15.01 10.00
N LEU A 427 -16.23 13.75 9.83
CA LEU A 427 -17.62 13.33 10.05
C LEU A 427 -17.94 13.21 11.56
N TYR A 428 -16.90 13.01 12.38
CA TYR A 428 -16.98 12.85 13.83
C TYR A 428 -15.95 13.75 14.52
N ASP A 429 -16.38 14.50 15.53
CA ASP A 429 -15.58 15.56 16.16
C ASP A 429 -14.44 15.04 17.05
N GLU A 430 -14.52 13.80 17.53
CA GLU A 430 -13.55 13.22 18.47
C GLU A 430 -12.82 12.02 17.86
N GLU A 431 -11.51 11.91 18.13
CA GLU A 431 -10.83 10.63 17.98
C GLU A 431 -11.39 9.66 19.02
N PHE A 432 -12.36 8.85 18.60
CA PHE A 432 -12.92 7.81 19.45
C PHE A 432 -11.80 6.82 19.80
N ILE A 433 -11.29 6.93 21.02
CA ILE A 433 -10.51 5.87 21.64
C ILE A 433 -11.52 4.78 22.00
N ASP A 434 -11.37 3.61 21.38
CA ASP A 434 -12.26 2.50 21.69
C ASP A 434 -11.89 1.94 23.06
N ASP A 435 -12.49 2.48 24.13
CA ASP A 435 -12.36 2.01 25.52
C ASP A 435 -12.69 0.52 25.69
N LYS A 436 -13.26 -0.08 24.66
CA LYS A 436 -13.58 -1.51 24.55
C LYS A 436 -12.36 -2.38 24.30
N VAL A 437 -11.19 -1.81 24.01
CA VAL A 437 -9.99 -2.59 23.68
C VAL A 437 -8.93 -2.42 24.75
N ARG A 438 -8.53 -3.52 25.41
CA ARG A 438 -7.34 -3.55 26.26
C ARG A 438 -6.22 -4.28 25.55
N ILE A 439 -5.02 -3.69 25.61
CA ILE A 439 -3.84 -4.17 24.91
C ILE A 439 -2.74 -4.41 25.93
N ASN A 440 -2.27 -5.66 26.04
CA ASN A 440 -1.07 -6.00 26.79
C ASN A 440 0.07 -6.29 25.82
N THR A 441 1.27 -5.81 26.11
CA THR A 441 2.43 -5.94 25.24
C THR A 441 3.60 -6.59 25.97
N TYR A 442 4.25 -7.54 25.31
CA TYR A 442 5.40 -8.28 25.82
C TYR A 442 6.47 -8.31 24.73
N THR A 443 7.62 -7.69 24.97
CA THR A 443 8.71 -7.60 23.98
C THR A 443 9.92 -8.40 24.45
N ASP A 444 10.53 -9.16 23.54
CA ASP A 444 11.80 -9.84 23.75
C ASP A 444 12.74 -9.64 22.54
N ASN A 445 13.88 -10.34 22.52
CA ASN A 445 14.86 -10.22 21.42
C ASN A 445 14.38 -10.82 20.09
N ASN A 446 13.36 -11.67 20.11
CA ASN A 446 12.85 -12.40 18.95
C ASN A 446 11.60 -11.73 18.35
N GLY A 447 10.93 -10.87 19.10
CA GLY A 447 9.74 -10.19 18.64
C GLY A 447 8.94 -9.50 19.74
N MET A 448 7.66 -9.32 19.47
CA MET A 448 6.69 -8.72 20.39
C MET A 448 5.39 -9.51 20.32
N ARG A 449 4.83 -9.85 21.49
CA ARG A 449 3.52 -10.44 21.64
C ARG A 449 2.55 -9.37 22.14
N ILE A 450 1.41 -9.25 21.48
CA ILE A 450 0.37 -8.27 21.79
C ILE A 450 -0.93 -9.03 22.04
N GLU A 451 -1.41 -9.01 23.27
CA GLU A 451 -2.70 -9.59 23.62
C GLU A 451 -3.77 -8.51 23.57
N VAL A 452 -4.86 -8.79 22.87
CA VAL A 452 -5.96 -7.88 22.64
C VAL A 452 -7.25 -8.46 23.22
N LEU A 453 -7.78 -7.78 24.23
CA LEU A 453 -9.12 -7.99 24.78
C LEU A 453 -10.06 -6.99 24.11
N ASN A 454 -10.89 -7.47 23.20
CA ASN A 454 -11.78 -6.69 22.36
C ASN A 454 -13.25 -6.86 22.76
N ASN A 455 -13.83 -5.87 23.43
CA ASN A 455 -15.23 -5.87 23.84
C ASN A 455 -16.12 -5.42 22.68
N GLU A 456 -16.24 -6.26 21.64
CA GLU A 456 -17.15 -6.11 20.49
C GLU A 456 -16.75 -5.15 19.35
N SER A 457 -15.49 -4.69 19.27
CA SER A 457 -15.08 -3.85 18.15
C SER A 457 -14.81 -4.64 16.87
N SER A 458 -14.99 -3.97 15.73
CA SER A 458 -14.62 -4.49 14.40
C SER A 458 -13.32 -3.85 13.89
N PHE A 459 -12.73 -2.93 14.66
CA PHE A 459 -11.49 -2.22 14.36
C PHE A 459 -10.69 -2.02 15.65
N VAL A 460 -9.39 -2.30 15.58
CA VAL A 460 -8.43 -2.10 16.66
C VAL A 460 -7.24 -1.34 16.08
N ASN A 461 -6.81 -0.28 16.77
CA ASN A 461 -5.56 0.43 16.48
C ASN A 461 -4.58 0.19 17.62
N ILE A 462 -3.38 -0.29 17.28
CA ILE A 462 -2.31 -0.56 18.24
C ILE A 462 -1.14 0.37 17.92
N SER A 463 -0.78 1.29 18.81
CA SER A 463 0.46 2.07 18.66
C SER A 463 1.62 1.36 19.35
N ILE A 464 2.76 1.29 18.67
CA ILE A 464 3.98 0.67 19.14
C ILE A 464 5.10 1.70 19.11
N GLY A 465 5.48 2.21 20.28
CA GLY A 465 6.60 3.13 20.48
C GLY A 465 7.92 2.42 20.78
N ASP A 466 8.26 1.36 20.03
CA ASP A 466 9.51 0.60 20.21
C ASP A 466 10.47 0.84 19.04
N SER A 467 11.64 1.42 19.35
CA SER A 467 12.63 1.79 18.33
C SER A 467 13.27 0.59 17.61
N LEU A 468 13.39 -0.57 18.26
CA LEU A 468 13.91 -1.78 17.63
C LEU A 468 12.90 -2.31 16.62
N ILE A 469 11.63 -2.38 17.02
CA ILE A 469 10.53 -2.81 16.14
C ILE A 469 10.43 -1.88 14.93
N TYR A 470 10.48 -0.56 15.16
CA TYR A 470 10.46 0.42 14.09
C TYR A 470 11.63 0.24 13.12
N LYS A 471 12.86 0.05 13.61
CA LYS A 471 14.05 -0.25 12.78
C LYS A 471 13.88 -1.55 11.98
N LYS A 472 13.35 -2.60 12.62
CA LYS A 472 13.10 -3.91 11.97
C LYS A 472 12.05 -3.81 10.86
N TYR A 473 11.00 -3.01 11.07
CA TYR A 473 10.02 -2.69 10.03
C TYR A 473 10.67 -1.99 8.83
N LEU A 474 11.51 -0.98 9.06
CA LEU A 474 12.19 -0.25 7.96
C LEU A 474 13.09 -1.15 7.10
N VAL A 475 13.70 -2.19 7.67
CA VAL A 475 14.52 -3.17 6.94
C VAL A 475 13.74 -4.41 6.48
N LYS A 476 12.40 -4.36 6.53
CA LYS A 476 11.49 -5.45 6.13
C LYS A 476 11.71 -6.78 6.86
N GLN A 477 12.21 -6.72 8.10
CA GLN A 477 12.36 -7.87 9.00
C GLN A 477 11.23 -7.91 10.02
N PHE A 478 10.00 -7.66 9.58
CA PHE A 478 8.84 -7.50 10.45
C PHE A 478 7.68 -8.32 9.88
N VAL A 479 7.19 -9.27 10.67
CA VAL A 479 6.13 -10.20 10.29
C VAL A 479 5.05 -10.20 11.36
N ILE A 480 3.79 -10.17 10.95
CA ILE A 480 2.63 -10.26 11.85
C ILE A 480 1.98 -11.63 11.69
N ASP A 481 1.86 -12.35 12.81
CA ASP A 481 1.06 -13.56 12.94
C ASP A 481 -0.14 -13.31 13.87
N TYR A 482 -1.20 -14.10 13.66
CA TYR A 482 -2.47 -13.98 14.38
C TYR A 482 -2.82 -15.28 15.12
N ILE A 483 -2.93 -15.17 16.43
CA ILE A 483 -3.31 -16.27 17.32
C ILE A 483 -4.65 -15.90 17.95
N GLY A 484 -5.73 -16.54 17.51
CA GLY A 484 -7.07 -16.22 18.00
C GLY A 484 -8.07 -17.24 17.49
N SER A 485 -9.28 -17.17 18.04
CA SER A 485 -10.39 -17.99 17.58
C SER A 485 -10.68 -17.71 16.09
N LYS A 486 -11.22 -18.71 15.38
CA LYS A 486 -11.51 -18.56 13.96
C LYS A 486 -12.61 -17.51 13.77
N SER A 487 -12.26 -16.33 13.28
CA SER A 487 -13.26 -15.40 12.74
C SER A 487 -13.92 -15.98 11.50
N LYS A 488 -15.24 -15.79 11.39
CA LYS A 488 -16.03 -16.16 10.19
C LYS A 488 -15.71 -15.25 9.00
N CYS A 489 -15.22 -14.05 9.27
CA CYS A 489 -14.85 -13.08 8.25
C CYS A 489 -13.34 -12.88 8.14
N PRO A 490 -12.85 -12.44 6.97
CA PRO A 490 -11.47 -12.03 6.81
C PRO A 490 -11.07 -10.97 7.85
N VAL A 491 -9.96 -11.20 8.54
CA VAL A 491 -9.33 -10.21 9.42
C VAL A 491 -8.20 -9.56 8.65
N PHE A 492 -8.34 -8.27 8.39
CA PHE A 492 -7.37 -7.47 7.70
C PHE A 492 -6.45 -6.77 8.70
N TYR A 493 -5.24 -6.45 8.24
CA TYR A 493 -4.35 -5.56 8.98
C TYR A 493 -3.58 -4.65 8.04
N ASN A 494 -3.18 -3.49 8.53
CA ASN A 494 -2.24 -2.60 7.86
C ASN A 494 -1.34 -1.92 8.90
N ILE A 495 -0.12 -1.61 8.49
CA ILE A 495 0.86 -0.92 9.33
C ILE A 495 1.06 0.47 8.75
N TYR A 496 1.06 1.47 9.62
CA TYR A 496 1.33 2.85 9.28
C TYR A 496 2.51 3.34 10.12
N PRO A 497 3.65 3.68 9.50
CA PRO A 497 4.78 4.24 10.22
C PRO A 497 4.56 5.73 10.50
N ASP A 498 4.64 6.09 11.77
CA ASP A 498 4.83 7.47 12.21
C ASP A 498 6.34 7.76 12.26
N GLU A 499 6.85 8.38 11.21
CA GLU A 499 8.27 8.72 11.07
C GLU A 499 8.76 9.77 12.06
N VAL A 500 7.85 10.58 12.58
CA VAL A 500 8.10 11.66 13.52
C VAL A 500 8.36 11.06 14.91
N ASN A 501 7.39 10.31 15.41
CA ASN A 501 7.49 9.73 16.75
C ASN A 501 8.26 8.40 16.76
N LYS A 502 8.66 7.88 15.60
CA LYS A 502 9.25 6.54 15.43
C LYS A 502 8.34 5.44 15.99
N GLU A 503 7.04 5.63 15.82
CA GLU A 503 6.00 4.68 16.23
C GLU A 503 5.45 3.93 15.02
N LEU A 504 4.92 2.75 15.26
CA LEU A 504 4.12 2.01 14.28
C LEU A 504 2.69 1.91 14.78
N SER A 505 1.73 2.35 13.96
CA SER A 505 0.32 2.04 14.17
C SER A 505 -0.05 0.78 13.40
N ILE A 506 -0.55 -0.25 14.09
CA ILE A 506 -1.13 -1.44 13.48
C ILE A 506 -2.65 -1.31 13.54
N PHE A 507 -3.27 -1.18 12.36
CA PHE A 507 -4.71 -1.23 12.20
C PHE A 507 -5.14 -2.66 11.93
N ILE A 508 -6.02 -3.21 12.76
CA ILE A 508 -6.59 -4.55 12.60
C ILE A 508 -8.09 -4.40 12.49
N TYR A 509 -8.70 -4.96 11.46
CA TYR A 509 -10.11 -4.73 11.22
C TYR A 509 -10.75 -5.82 10.38
N SER A 510 -12.07 -5.90 10.47
CA SER A 510 -12.88 -6.90 9.79
C SER A 510 -14.21 -6.28 9.39
N SER A 511 -14.94 -6.93 8.49
CA SER A 511 -16.33 -6.58 8.20
C SER A 511 -17.27 -6.87 9.37
N GLU A 512 -16.91 -7.83 10.21
CA GLU A 512 -17.64 -8.22 11.42
C GLU A 512 -16.81 -7.94 12.68
N LYS A 513 -17.46 -8.01 13.84
CA LYS A 513 -16.79 -7.96 15.16
C LYS A 513 -15.58 -8.89 15.17
N LEU A 514 -14.44 -8.37 15.59
CA LEU A 514 -13.26 -9.16 15.84
C LEU A 514 -13.52 -10.07 17.05
N PRO A 515 -12.82 -11.20 17.19
CA PRO A 515 -12.93 -12.05 18.38
C PRO A 515 -12.72 -11.29 19.68
N GLU A 516 -13.38 -11.72 20.75
CA GLU A 516 -13.26 -11.11 22.09
C GLU A 516 -11.83 -11.14 22.61
N GLU A 517 -11.13 -12.23 22.35
CA GLU A 517 -9.72 -12.39 22.71
C GLU A 517 -8.94 -12.85 21.49
N PHE A 518 -7.88 -12.12 21.18
CA PHE A 518 -6.90 -12.55 20.20
C PHE A 518 -5.54 -11.96 20.51
N GLU A 519 -4.53 -12.56 19.91
CA GLU A 519 -3.14 -12.21 20.07
C GLU A 519 -2.51 -11.97 18.70
N ILE A 520 -1.65 -10.97 18.67
CA ILE A 520 -0.80 -10.64 17.56
C ILE A 520 0.64 -10.90 17.96
N VAL A 521 1.34 -11.71 17.16
CA VAL A 521 2.76 -11.95 17.35
C VAL A 521 3.50 -11.26 16.23
N VAL A 522 4.34 -10.29 16.61
CA VAL A 522 5.29 -9.63 15.73
C VAL A 522 6.60 -10.41 15.81
N ASN A 523 7.00 -11.06 14.73
CA ASN A 523 8.25 -11.81 14.62
C ASN A 523 9.26 -11.04 13.76
N PHE A 524 10.55 -11.13 14.14
CA PHE A 524 11.63 -10.60 13.32
C PHE A 524 12.18 -11.69 12.39
N GLU A 525 11.54 -11.91 11.24
CA GLU A 525 12.00 -12.85 10.22
C GLU A 525 12.63 -12.12 9.03
N GLU A 526 13.71 -12.66 8.47
CA GLU A 526 14.14 -12.30 7.13
C GLU A 526 13.17 -12.93 6.11
N ASP A 527 12.49 -12.09 5.30
CA ASP A 527 11.62 -12.58 4.23
C ASP A 527 12.47 -13.24 3.11
N ASN A 528 12.68 -14.54 3.28
CA ASN A 528 13.60 -15.31 2.46
C ASN A 528 13.01 -15.86 1.16
N LEU A 529 11.86 -15.36 0.66
CA LEU A 529 11.22 -15.84 -0.58
C LEU A 529 12.13 -15.89 -1.82
N PHE A 530 13.25 -15.15 -1.79
CA PHE A 530 14.30 -15.23 -2.78
C PHE A 530 15.01 -16.60 -2.83
N LEU A 531 15.13 -17.30 -1.68
CA LEU A 531 15.73 -18.63 -1.58
C LEU A 531 14.86 -19.67 -2.28
N GLU A 532 13.54 -19.62 -2.11
CA GLU A 532 12.61 -20.53 -2.78
C GLU A 532 12.66 -20.39 -4.32
N ASN A 533 12.85 -19.17 -4.84
CA ASN A 533 13.01 -18.96 -6.28
C ASN A 533 14.35 -19.52 -6.81
N LYS A 534 15.43 -19.34 -6.03
CA LYS A 534 16.74 -19.94 -6.35
C LYS A 534 16.68 -21.46 -6.39
N PHE A 535 15.98 -22.09 -5.46
CA PHE A 535 15.78 -23.54 -5.47
C PHE A 535 15.15 -24.02 -6.78
N ILE A 536 14.05 -23.39 -7.20
CA ILE A 536 13.37 -23.75 -8.46
C ILE A 536 14.32 -23.61 -9.65
N THR A 537 15.03 -22.48 -9.74
CA THR A 537 16.01 -22.24 -10.80
C THR A 537 17.11 -23.30 -10.82
N ASN A 538 17.66 -23.67 -9.66
CA ASN A 538 18.71 -24.68 -9.56
C ASN A 538 18.21 -26.07 -9.95
N ILE A 539 16.96 -26.41 -9.62
CA ILE A 539 16.34 -27.68 -10.04
C ILE A 539 16.06 -27.71 -11.55
N GLU A 540 15.65 -26.59 -12.14
CA GLU A 540 15.53 -26.47 -13.60
C GLU A 540 16.89 -26.59 -14.30
N ASN A 541 17.95 -26.07 -13.66
CA ASN A 541 19.32 -26.18 -14.15
C ASN A 541 19.83 -27.62 -14.23
N LEU A 542 19.24 -28.56 -13.49
CA LEU A 542 19.58 -29.98 -13.57
C LEU A 542 19.29 -30.60 -14.95
N ASN A 543 18.50 -29.95 -15.81
CA ASN A 543 18.30 -30.44 -17.18
C ASN A 543 19.48 -30.10 -18.12
N TYR A 544 20.37 -29.20 -17.72
CA TYR A 544 21.59 -28.82 -18.46
C TYR A 544 22.84 -29.52 -17.92
N ILE A 545 22.67 -30.40 -16.95
CA ILE A 545 23.73 -31.21 -16.36
C ILE A 545 23.23 -32.64 -16.54
N ASN A 546 24.07 -33.60 -16.90
CA ASN A 546 23.69 -34.98 -17.26
C ASN A 546 23.15 -35.84 -16.10
N ILE A 547 22.23 -35.31 -15.29
CA ILE A 547 21.47 -35.99 -14.26
C ILE A 547 20.08 -36.32 -14.83
N PRO A 548 19.73 -37.61 -14.96
CA PRO A 548 18.39 -37.99 -15.40
C PRO A 548 17.31 -37.49 -14.42
N THR A 549 16.52 -36.50 -14.84
CA THR A 549 15.47 -35.88 -14.01
C THR A 549 14.14 -36.64 -14.02
N GLN A 550 13.99 -37.66 -14.87
CA GLN A 550 12.73 -38.44 -14.99
C GLN A 550 12.20 -38.97 -13.64
N PRO A 551 13.04 -39.52 -12.72
CA PRO A 551 12.55 -40.03 -11.44
C PRO A 551 12.00 -38.93 -10.51
N ILE A 552 12.44 -37.68 -10.68
CA ILE A 552 12.06 -36.54 -9.83
C ILE A 552 11.06 -35.60 -10.51
N LYS A 553 10.69 -35.84 -11.77
CA LYS A 553 9.84 -34.97 -12.58
C LYS A 553 8.51 -34.62 -11.89
N ASN A 554 7.88 -35.59 -11.21
CA ASN A 554 6.64 -35.35 -10.47
C ASN A 554 6.86 -34.40 -9.29
N LEU A 555 7.96 -34.57 -8.55
CA LEU A 555 8.30 -33.67 -7.44
C LEU A 555 8.59 -32.24 -7.94
N ILE A 556 9.24 -32.08 -9.10
CA ILE A 556 9.48 -30.77 -9.72
C ILE A 556 8.15 -30.08 -10.04
N ASN A 557 7.20 -30.81 -10.63
CA ASN A 557 5.86 -30.29 -10.89
C ASN A 557 5.12 -29.88 -9.61
N ASP A 558 5.24 -30.69 -8.55
CA ASP A 558 4.64 -30.41 -7.25
C ASP A 558 5.24 -29.13 -6.62
N VAL A 559 6.57 -28.96 -6.67
CA VAL A 559 7.24 -27.73 -6.22
C VAL A 559 6.72 -26.52 -6.99
N ASN A 560 6.61 -26.61 -8.31
CA ASN A 560 6.09 -25.52 -9.14
C ASN A 560 4.63 -25.15 -8.81
N PHE A 561 3.79 -26.16 -8.52
CA PHE A 561 2.42 -25.93 -8.07
C PHE A 561 2.35 -25.26 -6.69
N VAL A 562 3.17 -25.74 -5.74
CA VAL A 562 3.27 -25.15 -4.40
C VAL A 562 3.83 -23.74 -4.45
N ALA A 563 4.82 -23.46 -5.31
CA ALA A 563 5.39 -22.14 -5.51
C ALA A 563 4.34 -21.12 -6.01
N LYS A 564 3.51 -21.49 -7.00
CA LYS A 564 2.39 -20.65 -7.44
C LYS A 564 1.41 -20.35 -6.30
N SER A 565 1.11 -21.37 -5.49
CA SER A 565 0.27 -21.23 -4.30
C SER A 565 0.91 -20.30 -3.27
N LEU A 566 2.22 -20.42 -3.02
CA LEU A 566 2.98 -19.57 -2.12
C LEU A 566 2.89 -18.10 -2.51
N ILE A 567 3.08 -17.76 -3.80
CA ILE A 567 2.95 -16.38 -4.29
C ILE A 567 1.55 -15.84 -4.00
N LYS A 568 0.50 -16.63 -4.31
CA LYS A 568 -0.89 -16.24 -4.02
C LYS A 568 -1.13 -16.01 -2.53
N TYR A 569 -0.67 -16.92 -1.67
CA TYR A 569 -0.89 -16.80 -0.22
C TYR A 569 -0.03 -15.69 0.40
N LYS A 570 1.23 -15.52 -0.02
CA LYS A 570 2.10 -14.41 0.39
C LYS A 570 1.43 -13.08 0.10
N ASN A 571 0.98 -12.92 -1.14
CA ASN A 571 0.36 -11.69 -1.59
C ASN A 571 -0.84 -11.33 -0.71
N ASN A 572 -1.76 -12.26 -0.45
CA ASN A 572 -2.91 -11.97 0.39
C ASN A 572 -2.53 -11.82 1.88
N SER A 573 -1.46 -12.46 2.35
CA SER A 573 -1.00 -12.36 3.74
C SER A 573 -0.43 -11.00 4.14
N LEU A 574 -0.12 -10.12 3.17
CA LEU A 574 0.35 -8.75 3.45
C LEU A 574 -0.71 -7.87 4.10
N TYR A 575 -1.99 -8.22 3.96
CA TYR A 575 -3.09 -7.47 4.53
C TYR A 575 -4.18 -8.36 5.13
N ASN A 576 -4.10 -9.69 5.03
CA ASN A 576 -5.10 -10.62 5.56
C ASN A 576 -4.44 -11.71 6.42
N LEU A 577 -4.72 -11.68 7.72
CA LEU A 577 -4.10 -12.55 8.72
C LEU A 577 -4.44 -14.04 8.53
N GLN A 578 -5.60 -14.36 7.94
CA GLN A 578 -5.97 -15.76 7.68
C GLN A 578 -5.12 -16.39 6.58
N TYR A 579 -4.64 -15.59 5.63
CA TYR A 579 -3.77 -16.05 4.54
C TYR A 579 -2.35 -16.32 5.01
N ARG A 580 -1.90 -15.69 6.10
CA ARG A 580 -0.58 -15.93 6.70
C ARG A 580 -0.41 -17.37 7.18
N LYS A 581 -1.39 -17.93 7.90
CA LYS A 581 -1.37 -19.35 8.30
C LYS A 581 -1.30 -20.30 7.10
N LYS A 582 -2.05 -19.99 6.04
CA LYS A 582 -2.01 -20.77 4.78
C LYS A 582 -0.67 -20.66 4.07
N PHE A 583 -0.08 -19.47 4.05
CA PHE A 583 1.25 -19.21 3.52
C PHE A 583 2.30 -20.04 4.27
N MET A 584 2.32 -20.00 5.60
CA MET A 584 3.28 -20.78 6.40
C MET A 584 3.11 -22.29 6.20
N LYS A 585 1.88 -22.80 6.12
CA LYS A 585 1.62 -24.21 5.81
C LYS A 585 2.18 -24.59 4.43
N LYS A 586 1.95 -23.77 3.41
CA LYS A 586 2.49 -24.00 2.06
C LYS A 586 4.01 -23.85 2.01
N LYS A 587 4.60 -23.01 2.86
CA LYS A 587 6.05 -22.83 2.97
C LYS A 587 6.70 -24.10 3.53
N GLN A 588 6.11 -24.68 4.56
CA GLN A 588 6.55 -25.97 5.09
C GLN A 588 6.40 -27.10 4.05
N GLU A 589 5.27 -27.13 3.32
CA GLU A 589 5.05 -28.09 2.24
C GLU A 589 6.13 -27.96 1.15
N PHE A 590 6.48 -26.73 0.76
CA PHE A 590 7.57 -26.45 -0.17
C PHE A 590 8.91 -27.01 0.33
N TYR A 591 9.28 -26.77 1.60
CA TYR A 591 10.53 -27.29 2.15
C TYR A 591 10.55 -28.81 2.24
N ASN A 592 9.42 -29.45 2.54
CA ASN A 592 9.33 -30.91 2.57
C ASN A 592 9.55 -31.50 1.17
N ILE A 593 8.89 -30.96 0.14
CA ILE A 593 9.08 -31.42 -1.24
C ILE A 593 10.51 -31.13 -1.71
N SER A 594 11.05 -29.96 -1.37
CA SER A 594 12.44 -29.60 -1.67
C SER A 594 13.42 -30.61 -1.07
N SER A 595 13.23 -30.98 0.20
CA SER A 595 14.03 -32.03 0.86
C SER A 595 13.92 -33.37 0.14
N ASN A 596 12.74 -33.77 -0.29
CA ASN A 596 12.52 -35.01 -1.05
C ASN A 596 13.23 -34.99 -2.41
N ILE A 597 13.24 -33.85 -3.11
CA ILE A 597 13.99 -33.68 -4.35
C ILE A 597 15.49 -33.83 -4.08
N GLN A 598 16.02 -33.16 -3.07
CA GLN A 598 17.45 -33.26 -2.72
C GLN A 598 17.85 -34.70 -2.37
N ASN A 599 17.04 -35.39 -1.57
CA ASN A 599 17.21 -36.81 -1.24
C ASN A 599 17.19 -37.68 -2.51
N SER A 600 16.27 -37.42 -3.43
CA SER A 600 16.17 -38.20 -4.67
C SER A 600 17.35 -37.96 -5.62
N ILE A 601 17.88 -36.73 -5.67
CA ILE A 601 19.07 -36.40 -6.47
C ILE A 601 20.29 -37.11 -5.89
N VAL A 602 20.53 -37.01 -4.58
CA VAL A 602 21.71 -37.63 -3.96
C VAL A 602 21.66 -39.15 -4.08
N GLU A 603 20.47 -39.76 -3.90
CA GLU A 603 20.26 -41.19 -4.07
C GLU A 603 20.50 -41.64 -5.52
N ARG A 604 20.07 -40.83 -6.48
CA ARG A 604 20.30 -41.13 -7.89
C ARG A 604 21.79 -41.11 -8.20
N LEU A 605 22.50 -40.07 -7.77
CA LEU A 605 23.96 -39.92 -7.96
C LEU A 605 24.74 -41.05 -7.28
N SER A 606 24.40 -41.39 -6.04
CA SER A 606 25.04 -42.50 -5.33
C SER A 606 24.74 -43.84 -5.99
N SER A 607 23.49 -44.08 -6.41
CA SER A 607 23.09 -45.32 -7.09
C SER A 607 23.83 -45.54 -8.40
N ILE A 608 23.89 -44.54 -9.29
CA ILE A 608 24.62 -44.68 -10.57
C ILE A 608 26.14 -44.84 -10.34
N THR A 609 26.68 -44.20 -9.31
CA THR A 609 28.09 -44.37 -8.89
C THR A 609 28.34 -45.79 -8.37
N ASN A 610 27.48 -46.31 -7.50
CA ASN A 610 27.63 -47.63 -6.89
C ASN A 610 27.42 -48.79 -7.89
N ASN A 611 26.68 -48.56 -8.98
CA ASN A 611 26.36 -49.58 -9.99
C ASN A 611 27.29 -49.57 -11.21
N GLY A 612 28.20 -48.60 -11.34
CA GLY A 612 29.01 -48.46 -12.53
C GLY A 612 30.20 -47.53 -12.37
N TRP A 613 30.81 -47.16 -13.50
CA TRP A 613 32.00 -46.31 -13.58
C TRP A 613 31.63 -44.83 -13.72
N TYR A 614 30.66 -44.36 -12.93
CA TYR A 614 30.16 -42.99 -13.03
C TYR A 614 30.99 -42.02 -12.18
N SER A 615 31.41 -40.91 -12.78
CA SER A 615 32.07 -39.77 -12.13
C SER A 615 31.33 -38.49 -12.55
N PHE A 616 30.72 -37.79 -11.60
CA PHE A 616 29.90 -36.60 -11.92
C PHE A 616 30.71 -35.53 -12.68
N THR A 617 31.94 -35.24 -12.24
CA THR A 617 32.77 -34.21 -12.86
C THR A 617 33.14 -34.57 -14.31
N GLU A 618 33.56 -35.81 -14.56
CA GLU A 618 33.94 -36.27 -15.90
C GLU A 618 32.73 -36.37 -16.84
N ASN A 619 31.60 -36.87 -16.34
CA ASN A 619 30.39 -37.08 -17.15
C ASN A 619 29.72 -35.78 -17.61
N ASN A 620 30.11 -34.64 -17.04
CA ASN A 620 29.62 -33.33 -17.45
C ASN A 620 30.68 -32.51 -18.21
N GLU A 621 31.92 -33.00 -18.40
CA GLU A 621 33.00 -32.20 -18.96
C GLU A 621 32.69 -31.65 -20.37
N GLU A 622 32.06 -32.46 -21.23
CA GLU A 622 31.70 -32.09 -22.61
C GLU A 622 30.66 -30.95 -22.70
N GLU A 623 29.89 -30.71 -21.63
CA GLU A 623 28.86 -29.68 -21.60
C GLU A 623 29.41 -28.31 -21.18
N PHE A 624 30.68 -28.25 -20.78
CA PHE A 624 31.29 -27.06 -20.20
C PHE A 624 32.55 -26.62 -20.94
N ILE A 625 32.85 -25.32 -20.85
CA ILE A 625 34.10 -24.73 -21.31
C ILE A 625 34.90 -24.18 -20.13
N THR A 626 36.22 -24.32 -20.21
CA THR A 626 37.12 -23.73 -19.22
C THR A 626 37.20 -22.23 -19.43
N THR A 627 36.90 -21.47 -18.38
CA THR A 627 36.92 -20.00 -18.37
C THR A 627 38.09 -19.42 -17.59
N ASP A 628 38.62 -20.18 -16.63
CA ASP A 628 39.79 -19.79 -15.83
C ASP A 628 40.53 -21.06 -15.36
N TYR A 629 41.86 -20.96 -15.23
CA TYR A 629 42.72 -22.02 -14.71
C TYR A 629 43.90 -21.40 -13.97
N ARG A 630 44.12 -21.85 -12.72
CA ARG A 630 45.18 -21.32 -11.86
C ARG A 630 45.72 -22.36 -10.89
N MET A 631 47.04 -22.33 -10.66
CA MET A 631 47.68 -23.06 -9.56
C MET A 631 47.59 -22.21 -8.29
N GLN A 632 46.50 -22.37 -7.55
CA GLN A 632 46.23 -21.57 -6.36
C GLN A 632 45.52 -22.42 -5.30
N GLY A 633 45.87 -22.21 -4.04
CA GLY A 633 45.27 -22.90 -2.91
C GLY A 633 46.10 -24.07 -2.40
N LYS A 634 45.68 -24.61 -1.26
CA LYS A 634 46.29 -25.77 -0.61
C LYS A 634 45.24 -26.85 -0.44
N CYS A 635 45.61 -28.09 -0.72
CA CYS A 635 44.74 -29.25 -0.55
C CYS A 635 44.41 -29.45 0.93
N TYR A 636 43.13 -29.47 1.28
CA TYR A 636 42.67 -29.68 2.67
C TYR A 636 43.15 -30.99 3.31
N ILE A 637 43.50 -31.99 2.48
CA ILE A 637 43.96 -33.31 2.93
C ILE A 637 45.48 -33.36 3.15
N CYS A 638 46.29 -33.04 2.12
CA CYS A 638 47.75 -33.21 2.19
C CYS A 638 48.54 -31.90 2.23
N ASN A 639 47.86 -30.75 2.24
CA ASN A 639 48.46 -29.40 2.28
C ASN A 639 49.41 -29.05 1.11
N GLU A 640 49.34 -29.80 0.01
CA GLU A 640 50.07 -29.50 -1.24
C GLU A 640 49.31 -28.49 -2.12
N ASP A 641 49.99 -27.90 -3.09
CA ASP A 641 49.37 -26.97 -4.04
C ASP A 641 48.26 -27.64 -4.87
N THR A 642 47.17 -26.90 -5.13
CA THR A 642 46.03 -27.37 -5.92
C THR A 642 45.88 -26.62 -7.23
N ASN A 643 45.32 -27.30 -8.23
CA ASN A 643 44.88 -26.70 -9.47
C ASN A 643 43.39 -26.34 -9.34
N ILE A 644 43.03 -25.10 -9.61
CA ILE A 644 41.64 -24.63 -9.65
C ILE A 644 41.27 -24.34 -11.10
N GLN A 645 40.18 -24.93 -11.56
CA GLN A 645 39.60 -24.74 -12.88
C GLN A 645 38.18 -24.23 -12.73
N ARG A 646 37.87 -23.10 -13.36
CA ARG A 646 36.50 -22.56 -13.40
C ARG A 646 35.90 -22.86 -14.75
N ILE A 647 34.81 -23.61 -14.76
CA ILE A 647 34.12 -24.04 -15.98
C ILE A 647 32.72 -23.41 -16.07
N ARG A 648 32.24 -23.17 -17.28
CA ARG A 648 30.91 -22.60 -17.57
C ARG A 648 30.18 -23.45 -18.59
N HIS A 649 28.89 -23.71 -18.35
CA HIS A 649 28.08 -24.51 -19.26
C HIS A 649 27.90 -23.83 -20.64
N LEU A 650 27.93 -24.61 -21.72
CA LEU A 650 27.92 -24.13 -23.10
C LEU A 650 26.67 -23.35 -23.49
N PHE A 651 25.49 -23.75 -22.99
CA PHE A 651 24.20 -23.14 -23.36
C PHE A 651 23.57 -22.28 -22.26
N ASN A 652 24.06 -22.37 -21.02
CA ASN A 652 23.49 -21.65 -19.89
C ASN A 652 24.63 -21.03 -19.09
N GLU A 653 24.94 -19.77 -19.41
CA GLU A 653 26.09 -19.06 -18.86
C GLU A 653 26.03 -18.83 -17.34
N HIS A 654 24.86 -19.00 -16.74
CA HIS A 654 24.65 -18.88 -15.29
C HIS A 654 25.07 -20.14 -14.53
N ILE A 655 25.26 -21.27 -15.21
CA ILE A 655 25.78 -22.50 -14.61
C ILE A 655 27.31 -22.46 -14.69
N ILE A 656 27.94 -22.21 -13.54
CA ILE A 656 29.38 -22.07 -13.40
C ILE A 656 29.82 -23.00 -12.28
N ARG A 657 30.88 -23.78 -12.52
CA ARG A 657 31.44 -24.68 -11.51
C ARG A 657 32.92 -24.39 -11.28
N GLU A 658 33.38 -24.62 -10.07
CA GLU A 658 34.79 -24.55 -9.70
C GLU A 658 35.27 -25.95 -9.32
N ILE A 659 36.25 -26.46 -10.07
CA ILE A 659 36.86 -27.77 -9.87
C ILE A 659 38.26 -27.54 -9.29
N THR A 660 38.51 -28.07 -8.10
CA THR A 660 39.83 -28.06 -7.44
C THR A 660 40.42 -29.46 -7.44
N ILE A 661 41.60 -29.64 -8.01
CA ILE A 661 42.29 -30.92 -8.15
C ILE A 661 43.63 -30.86 -7.41
N CYS A 662 43.88 -31.81 -6.51
CA CYS A 662 45.18 -31.98 -5.88
C CYS A 662 46.04 -32.97 -6.68
N PRO A 663 47.16 -32.53 -7.29
CA PRO A 663 48.04 -33.41 -8.06
C PRO A 663 48.77 -34.45 -7.20
N ASN A 664 48.94 -34.19 -5.90
CA ASN A 664 49.64 -35.10 -4.99
C ASN A 664 48.78 -36.25 -4.50
N CYS A 665 47.61 -35.96 -3.92
CA CYS A 665 46.75 -37.01 -3.35
C CYS A 665 45.57 -37.43 -4.25
N GLY A 666 45.37 -36.75 -5.39
CA GLY A 666 44.30 -37.04 -6.35
C GLY A 666 42.90 -36.64 -5.87
N HIS A 667 42.79 -35.84 -4.80
CA HIS A 667 41.49 -35.37 -4.32
C HIS A 667 40.90 -34.35 -5.29
N ILE A 668 39.59 -34.45 -5.57
CA ILE A 668 38.86 -33.52 -6.43
C ILE A 668 37.70 -32.92 -5.64
N PHE A 669 37.54 -31.61 -5.72
CA PHE A 669 36.37 -30.87 -5.23
C PHE A 669 35.68 -30.23 -6.43
N ASP A 670 34.40 -30.45 -6.62
CA ASP A 670 33.63 -29.89 -7.72
C ASP A 670 32.40 -29.18 -7.13
N ASN A 671 32.46 -27.85 -7.14
CA ASN A 671 31.53 -26.98 -6.44
C ASN A 671 30.75 -26.11 -7.43
N ASP A 672 29.43 -26.02 -7.22
CA ASP A 672 28.58 -25.07 -7.97
C ASP A 672 28.73 -23.62 -7.47
N SER A 673 29.17 -23.44 -6.22
CA SER A 673 29.49 -22.13 -5.65
C SER A 673 30.37 -22.27 -4.41
N ASP A 674 30.90 -21.17 -3.89
CA ASP A 674 31.74 -21.19 -2.69
C ASP A 674 30.96 -21.48 -1.40
N GLU A 675 29.64 -21.66 -1.45
CA GLU A 675 28.72 -21.72 -0.29
C GLU A 675 28.96 -22.92 0.66
N LEU A 676 29.56 -24.00 0.14
CA LEU A 676 29.79 -25.23 0.88
C LEU A 676 31.18 -25.78 0.56
N LYS A 677 31.86 -26.29 1.59
CA LYS A 677 33.04 -27.14 1.41
C LYS A 677 32.74 -28.53 1.94
N ILE A 678 32.95 -29.54 1.11
CA ILE A 678 32.82 -30.96 1.48
C ILE A 678 34.18 -31.61 1.34
N CYS A 679 34.58 -32.42 2.32
CA CYS A 679 35.80 -33.23 2.26
C CYS A 679 35.53 -34.64 2.80
N ILE A 680 36.27 -35.62 2.27
CA ILE A 680 36.30 -36.98 2.83
C ILE A 680 37.63 -37.16 3.58
N LEU A 681 37.56 -37.34 4.89
CA LEU A 681 38.68 -37.58 5.80
C LEU A 681 38.73 -39.06 6.22
N GLY A 682 39.87 -39.52 6.73
CA GLY A 682 40.09 -40.92 7.15
C GLY A 682 41.24 -41.61 6.41
N GLU A 683 41.46 -42.89 6.71
CA GLU A 683 42.55 -43.64 6.10
C GLU A 683 42.36 -43.78 4.58
N SER A 684 43.48 -43.66 3.84
CA SER A 684 43.50 -43.85 2.38
C SER A 684 44.16 -45.18 1.98
N LYS A 685 44.69 -45.94 2.94
CA LYS A 685 45.30 -47.25 2.73
C LYS A 685 44.55 -48.25 3.60
N LEU A 686 43.63 -48.98 2.99
CA LEU A 686 42.73 -49.90 3.68
C LEU A 686 43.23 -51.34 3.46
N GLN A 687 43.06 -52.21 4.44
CA GLN A 687 43.33 -53.64 4.36
C GLN A 687 42.01 -54.44 4.29
N LYS A 688 41.97 -55.44 3.42
CA LYS A 688 40.86 -56.38 3.29
C LYS A 688 40.59 -57.12 4.61
N GLY A 689 39.32 -57.40 4.90
CA GLY A 689 38.90 -58.10 6.13
C GLY A 689 38.48 -57.18 7.29
N TYR A 690 38.57 -55.86 7.11
CA TYR A 690 38.31 -54.89 8.18
C TYR A 690 37.18 -53.91 7.82
N LYS A 691 36.65 -53.24 8.84
CA LYS A 691 35.79 -52.06 8.69
C LYS A 691 36.62 -50.80 8.97
N TYR A 692 36.39 -49.77 8.18
CA TYR A 692 37.06 -48.48 8.32
C TYR A 692 36.05 -47.38 8.50
N GLU A 693 36.45 -46.34 9.23
CA GLU A 693 35.66 -45.13 9.37
C GLU A 693 36.16 -44.08 8.37
N GLN A 694 35.24 -43.50 7.60
CA GLN A 694 35.50 -42.32 6.78
C GLN A 694 34.65 -41.18 7.32
N GLU A 695 35.28 -40.05 7.57
CA GLU A 695 34.60 -38.86 8.08
C GLU A 695 34.24 -37.94 6.92
N LEU A 696 32.95 -37.61 6.81
CA LEU A 696 32.45 -36.59 5.93
C LEU A 696 32.49 -35.24 6.64
N PHE A 697 33.37 -34.36 6.20
CA PHE A 697 33.54 -33.02 6.73
C PHE A 697 32.80 -32.00 5.84
N ILE A 698 31.96 -31.17 6.45
CA ILE A 698 31.20 -30.12 5.78
C ILE A 698 31.45 -28.79 6.49
N LYS A 699 31.66 -27.71 5.73
CA LYS A 699 31.70 -26.34 6.25
C LYS A 699 30.77 -25.42 5.48
N ASN A 700 29.86 -24.76 6.19
CA ASN A 700 29.08 -23.65 5.66
C ASN A 700 29.96 -22.40 5.60
N THR A 701 30.26 -21.88 4.42
CA THR A 701 31.07 -20.65 4.26
C THR A 701 30.23 -19.39 4.11
N THR A 702 28.90 -19.55 4.07
CA THR A 702 27.98 -18.45 3.84
C THR A 702 27.64 -17.70 5.13
N LYS A 703 26.95 -16.58 4.96
CA LYS A 703 26.34 -15.82 6.06
C LYS A 703 24.92 -16.27 6.42
N LYS A 704 24.40 -17.33 5.76
CA LYS A 704 23.05 -17.85 6.00
C LYS A 704 23.11 -19.28 6.55
N THR A 705 22.05 -19.70 7.23
CA THR A 705 21.86 -21.12 7.56
C THR A 705 21.57 -21.88 6.28
N ILE A 706 22.18 -23.05 6.11
CA ILE A 706 21.97 -23.94 4.96
C ILE A 706 21.43 -25.28 5.43
N ARG A 707 20.59 -25.91 4.60
CA ARG A 707 20.06 -27.25 4.82
C ARG A 707 20.36 -28.10 3.60
N GLY A 708 20.82 -29.32 3.82
CA GLY A 708 21.17 -30.21 2.73
C GLY A 708 21.14 -31.68 3.09
N VAL A 709 21.51 -32.49 2.11
CA VAL A 709 21.73 -33.92 2.25
C VAL A 709 23.12 -34.24 1.76
N LEU A 710 23.83 -35.10 2.50
CA LEU A 710 25.14 -35.62 2.11
C LEU A 710 25.07 -37.14 2.02
N GLU A 711 25.71 -37.72 1.00
CA GLU A 711 25.88 -39.17 0.90
C GLU A 711 27.28 -39.56 0.40
N LEU A 712 27.89 -40.56 1.04
CA LEU A 712 29.10 -41.22 0.58
C LEU A 712 28.75 -42.40 -0.33
N ALA A 713 29.42 -42.48 -1.48
CA ALA A 713 29.31 -43.56 -2.44
C ALA A 713 30.71 -43.98 -2.91
N GLN A 714 30.76 -45.11 -3.60
CA GLN A 714 31.99 -45.55 -4.24
C GLN A 714 31.69 -46.12 -5.62
N VAL A 715 32.54 -45.76 -6.56
CA VAL A 715 32.48 -46.25 -7.94
C VAL A 715 32.47 -47.78 -7.94
N ASN A 716 31.41 -48.32 -8.55
CA ASN A 716 31.17 -49.75 -8.74
C ASN A 716 31.20 -50.60 -7.45
N SER A 717 30.81 -50.02 -6.30
CA SER A 717 30.86 -50.68 -4.99
C SER A 717 30.14 -52.02 -4.92
N LYS A 718 29.03 -52.19 -5.66
CA LYS A 718 28.29 -53.47 -5.70
C LYS A 718 29.09 -54.60 -6.33
N ALA A 719 29.79 -54.36 -7.43
CA ALA A 719 30.63 -55.37 -8.06
C ALA A 719 31.82 -55.74 -7.14
N PHE A 720 32.28 -54.76 -6.36
CA PHE A 720 33.39 -54.88 -5.43
C PHE A 720 33.00 -55.43 -4.05
N GLY A 721 31.70 -55.59 -3.76
CA GLY A 721 31.22 -56.07 -2.47
C GLY A 721 31.52 -55.13 -1.29
N ILE A 722 31.80 -53.86 -1.55
CA ILE A 722 32.01 -52.85 -0.50
C ILE A 722 30.66 -52.32 -0.05
N LYS A 723 30.43 -52.29 1.26
CA LYS A 723 29.17 -51.83 1.86
C LYS A 723 29.41 -50.59 2.72
N PHE A 724 28.42 -49.72 2.75
CA PHE A 724 28.42 -48.53 3.60
C PHE A 724 27.31 -48.65 4.63
N GLU A 725 27.63 -48.46 5.90
CA GLU A 725 26.64 -48.29 6.96
C GLU A 725 26.48 -46.80 7.23
N ASN A 726 25.22 -46.33 7.27
CA ASN A 726 24.89 -44.92 7.50
C ASN A 726 25.57 -43.99 6.48
N ALA A 727 25.51 -44.32 5.19
CA ALA A 727 26.18 -43.54 4.14
C ALA A 727 25.61 -42.13 3.94
N ARG A 728 24.37 -41.87 4.40
CA ARG A 728 23.59 -40.67 4.14
C ARG A 728 23.23 -39.94 5.43
N VAL A 729 23.29 -38.62 5.39
CA VAL A 729 22.87 -37.74 6.49
C VAL A 729 22.19 -36.47 5.97
N GLU A 730 21.08 -36.06 6.60
CA GLU A 730 20.54 -34.71 6.45
C GLU A 730 21.21 -33.77 7.46
N PHE A 731 21.53 -32.55 7.05
CA PHE A 731 22.19 -31.57 7.92
C PHE A 731 21.57 -30.19 7.84
N ILE A 732 21.73 -29.42 8.93
CA ILE A 732 21.42 -27.98 9.01
C ILE A 732 22.63 -27.30 9.63
N LEU A 733 23.24 -26.34 8.91
CA LEU A 733 24.46 -25.64 9.35
C LEU A 733 24.22 -24.14 9.40
N LYS A 734 24.47 -23.54 10.57
CA LYS A 734 24.54 -22.10 10.78
C LYS A 734 25.74 -21.50 10.02
N PRO A 735 25.76 -20.17 9.83
CA PRO A 735 26.89 -19.49 9.19
C PRO A 735 28.24 -19.88 9.82
N ASN A 736 29.23 -20.24 8.99
CA ASN A 736 30.57 -20.68 9.43
C ASN A 736 30.62 -21.97 10.26
N GLU A 737 29.49 -22.65 10.47
CA GLU A 737 29.45 -23.91 11.20
C GLU A 737 30.11 -25.05 10.41
N ILE A 738 30.74 -25.94 11.16
CA ILE A 738 31.40 -27.13 10.67
C ILE A 738 30.63 -28.34 11.20
N PHE A 739 30.45 -29.33 10.34
CA PHE A 739 29.80 -30.59 10.69
C PHE A 739 30.61 -31.76 10.17
N SER A 740 30.78 -32.75 11.03
CA SER A 740 31.50 -33.98 10.75
C SER A 740 30.57 -35.16 10.97
N TYR A 741 30.59 -36.11 10.05
CA TYR A 741 29.74 -37.28 10.09
C TYR A 741 30.49 -38.52 9.65
N ASN A 742 30.51 -39.55 10.50
CA ASN A 742 31.27 -40.74 10.25
C ASN A 742 30.46 -41.81 9.53
N VAL A 743 31.05 -42.37 8.48
CA VAL A 743 30.49 -43.45 7.67
C VAL A 743 31.38 -44.68 7.80
N ASN A 744 30.81 -45.82 8.16
CA ASN A 744 31.55 -47.07 8.21
C ASN A 744 31.58 -47.71 6.82
N VAL A 745 32.79 -47.99 6.34
CA VAL A 745 33.07 -48.68 5.09
C VAL A 745 33.47 -50.11 5.43
N ASP A 746 32.61 -51.06 5.06
CA ASP A 746 32.80 -52.48 5.29
C ASP A 746 33.48 -53.14 4.09
N ILE A 747 34.72 -53.59 4.33
CA ILE A 747 35.61 -54.25 3.38
C ILE A 747 35.95 -55.66 3.94
N THR A 748 35.04 -56.28 4.69
CA THR A 748 35.25 -57.61 5.30
C THR A 748 35.23 -58.75 4.28
N ASN A 749 34.31 -58.70 3.30
CA ASN A 749 34.17 -59.72 2.24
C ASN A 749 34.14 -59.14 0.82
N PRO A 750 35.10 -58.31 0.41
CA PRO A 750 35.05 -57.65 -0.88
C PRO A 750 35.60 -58.54 -2.00
N ILE A 751 35.02 -58.38 -3.19
CA ILE A 751 35.46 -59.00 -4.45
C ILE A 751 36.40 -58.01 -5.15
N ILE A 752 37.46 -57.60 -4.47
CA ILE A 752 38.41 -56.60 -4.94
C ILE A 752 39.84 -57.13 -4.95
N ASN A 753 40.60 -56.68 -5.94
CA ASN A 753 42.05 -56.84 -6.00
C ASN A 753 42.74 -55.67 -5.30
N GLN A 754 44.04 -55.83 -5.02
CA GLN A 754 44.85 -54.71 -4.54
C GLN A 754 44.97 -53.64 -5.63
N ASP A 755 44.26 -52.52 -5.44
CA ASP A 755 44.20 -51.41 -6.41
C ASP A 755 43.66 -50.12 -5.75
N ILE A 756 43.55 -49.05 -6.55
CA ILE A 756 42.90 -47.79 -6.23
C ILE A 756 41.39 -47.90 -6.50
N TYR A 757 40.61 -47.51 -5.50
CA TYR A 757 39.16 -47.34 -5.61
C TYR A 757 38.79 -45.90 -5.31
N TRP A 758 37.64 -45.48 -5.83
CA TRP A 758 37.22 -44.09 -5.83
C TRP A 758 36.01 -43.87 -4.95
N LEU A 759 36.22 -43.18 -3.84
CA LEU A 759 35.15 -42.64 -3.01
C LEU A 759 34.66 -41.32 -3.60
N ARG A 760 33.35 -41.10 -3.48
CA ARG A 760 32.64 -39.89 -3.89
C ARG A 760 31.66 -39.49 -2.79
N ALA A 761 31.70 -38.23 -2.37
CA ALA A 761 30.72 -37.65 -1.49
C ALA A 761 29.89 -36.65 -2.30
N TYR A 762 28.56 -36.80 -2.26
CA TYR A 762 27.60 -35.94 -2.95
C TYR A 762 26.83 -35.13 -1.92
N GLY A 763 26.94 -33.81 -1.98
CA GLY A 763 26.16 -32.88 -1.16
C GLY A 763 25.18 -32.09 -2.01
N ILE A 764 23.91 -32.08 -1.60
CA ILE A 764 22.85 -31.32 -2.27
C ILE A 764 22.31 -30.24 -1.33
N ILE A 765 22.41 -28.98 -1.74
CA ILE A 765 21.90 -27.81 -0.99
C ILE A 765 21.17 -26.87 -1.94
N ASP A 766 19.95 -26.50 -1.60
CA ASP A 766 19.11 -25.60 -2.40
C ASP A 766 19.06 -26.02 -3.89
N GLY A 767 19.09 -27.33 -4.18
CA GLY A 767 19.11 -27.88 -5.54
C GLY A 767 20.47 -27.88 -6.25
N LYS A 768 21.52 -27.32 -5.64
CA LYS A 768 22.90 -27.33 -6.15
C LYS A 768 23.63 -28.61 -5.77
N ILE A 769 24.58 -29.02 -6.61
CA ILE A 769 25.39 -30.24 -6.41
C ILE A 769 26.83 -29.89 -6.10
N TYR A 770 27.33 -30.50 -5.03
CA TYR A 770 28.71 -30.42 -4.57
C TYR A 770 29.28 -31.84 -4.54
N VAL A 771 30.49 -32.02 -5.06
CA VAL A 771 31.15 -33.33 -5.13
C VAL A 771 32.54 -33.24 -4.50
N SER A 772 32.86 -34.23 -3.67
CA SER A 772 34.22 -34.45 -3.16
C SER A 772 34.64 -35.88 -3.49
N SER A 773 35.87 -36.03 -3.97
CA SER A 773 36.40 -37.29 -4.50
C SER A 773 37.69 -37.65 -3.80
N LYS A 774 37.79 -38.89 -3.31
CA LYS A 774 38.99 -39.40 -2.63
C LYS A 774 39.39 -40.76 -3.17
N ASN A 775 40.68 -40.96 -3.36
CA ASN A 775 41.26 -42.26 -3.71
C ASN A 775 41.53 -43.06 -2.43
N ILE A 776 41.12 -44.32 -2.42
CA ILE A 776 41.48 -45.30 -1.38
C ILE A 776 42.24 -46.46 -2.03
N TRP A 777 43.37 -46.84 -1.44
CA TRP A 777 44.18 -47.98 -1.84
C TRP A 777 43.81 -49.17 -0.98
N VAL A 778 43.29 -50.25 -1.56
CA VAL A 778 42.99 -51.46 -0.79
C VAL A 778 44.12 -52.47 -0.94
N LYS A 779 44.62 -53.01 0.17
CA LYS A 779 45.64 -54.07 0.24
C LYS A 779 45.00 -55.39 0.66
N ASN A 780 45.60 -56.50 0.23
CA ASN A 780 45.23 -57.84 0.68
C ASN A 780 45.51 -58.07 2.16
#